data_AF-A0A349UP03-F1
#
_entry.id   AF-A0A349UP03-F1
#
_cell.length_a   1.000
_cell.length_b   1.000
_cell.length_c   1.000
_cell.angle_alpha   90.00
_cell.angle_beta   90.00
_cell.angle_gamma   90.00
#
_symmetry.space_group_name_H-M   'P 1'
#
loop_
_entity.id
_entity.type
_entity.pdbx_description
1 polymer ?
#
loop_
_entity_poly.entity_id
_entity_poly.type
_entity_poly.pdbx_seq_one_letter_code
_entity_poly.pdbx_strand_id
1 'polypeptide(L)'
;MRAQRQRIPAKLLAVLLLAGLTVVGPAAALAETAAQKVNRARSLLSKADTEAKGLDLVRKILGDPKMTVAQKQMVFDTVLSLYRRAGRNKELIDFAQQVRQAHAGDAAIRRMATLGLAESYALMQQRDQAIETLEQYAAESAVPKGAAAEALLQAAEHYNAARNYDKSLAACAKAVELGLPDDRAAKAMSMMQEFHWRAKDYTGCADVLIRLLDDRYLQHLPSQYRFSYAYRYAGCLVTLEKFKEAETFCESEIRRETEDALRQRWMLLLGDIQAKAKRYDEALRTYERMFTQCAGAADRWSDAQHRIVEVLMKKGDFAPAVDAARICLDTSDGGNALIGNIRLLAETLKNADGNVTRANAFLAFQKYGPAGPDGKAGTADDLTDPLASVPRATLPQREKAFAVARAEAGDDAMASRLRAQSYLYTGHSAEALQLYVDAFQRSDLYEWDRIGNEMIQTAVRAAQGHAHGLDRFYDFVNDGPDGPDGKAGTADDQKDPFEALGVRGSGLPETAALSKDDVEALREARRIFMESARDINESRDLRIGSLRAARRASVALNDWGDAQERQWTLQTFADTEDPYLTGDLGLNALLAAKDGQYHLGGVRRFWAELARLVRPEDAVQKKNFDGLRKHCTRATGRFERIQILPRDPKSSAKKNSRGDPDFRTLRDYPEPKTK
;
A
#
# COMPACT_ATOMS: atom_id res chain seq x y z
N MET A 1 34.48 6.35 -0.20
CA MET A 1 35.40 5.59 -1.07
C MET A 1 34.78 5.46 -2.45
N ARG A 2 35.25 6.24 -3.43
CA ARG A 2 34.76 6.28 -4.82
C ARG A 2 35.55 5.29 -5.66
N ALA A 3 34.88 4.33 -6.31
CA ALA A 3 35.52 3.37 -7.21
C ALA A 3 35.67 3.98 -8.63
N GLN A 4 36.91 4.13 -9.09
CA GLN A 4 37.28 4.48 -10.46
C GLN A 4 36.96 3.31 -11.41
N ARG A 5 36.11 3.55 -12.41
CA ARG A 5 36.00 2.68 -13.60
C ARG A 5 37.08 3.08 -14.60
N GLN A 6 38.12 2.27 -14.74
CA GLN A 6 39.09 2.38 -15.83
C GLN A 6 38.45 1.90 -17.14
N ARG A 7 38.41 2.77 -18.16
CA ARG A 7 38.06 2.42 -19.54
C ARG A 7 39.30 1.85 -20.24
N ILE A 8 39.19 0.64 -20.77
CA ILE A 8 40.19 0.06 -21.68
C ILE A 8 40.00 0.72 -23.06
N PRO A 9 41.06 1.25 -23.70
CA PRO A 9 40.94 1.89 -25.01
C PRO A 9 40.75 0.84 -26.12
N ALA A 10 39.78 1.10 -27.00
CA ALA A 10 39.35 0.26 -28.12
C ALA A 10 40.41 0.01 -29.22
N LYS A 11 41.68 0.38 -29.01
CA LYS A 11 42.78 0.14 -29.95
C LYS A 11 43.69 -1.04 -29.59
N LEU A 12 43.51 -1.67 -28.42
CA LEU A 12 44.25 -2.90 -28.08
C LEU A 12 43.55 -4.19 -28.54
N LEU A 13 42.25 -4.12 -28.89
CA LEU A 13 41.48 -5.29 -29.35
C LEU A 13 41.68 -5.59 -30.85
N ALA A 14 42.22 -4.65 -31.61
CA ALA A 14 42.41 -4.78 -33.06
C ALA A 14 43.78 -5.33 -33.49
N VAL A 15 44.75 -5.39 -32.57
CA VAL A 15 46.13 -5.85 -32.87
C VAL A 15 46.38 -7.30 -32.44
N LEU A 16 45.56 -7.86 -31.56
CA LEU A 16 45.63 -9.28 -31.17
C LEU A 16 44.84 -10.23 -32.10
N LEU A 17 44.15 -9.69 -33.11
CA LEU A 17 43.30 -10.46 -34.04
C LEU A 17 43.90 -10.65 -35.44
N LEU A 18 45.14 -10.20 -35.69
CA LEU A 18 45.71 -10.13 -37.04
C LEU A 18 47.15 -10.65 -37.20
N ALA A 19 47.64 -11.47 -36.27
CA ALA A 19 48.92 -12.16 -36.41
C ALA A 19 48.76 -13.66 -36.13
N GLY A 20 48.36 -14.41 -37.17
CA GLY A 20 48.19 -15.86 -37.05
C GLY A 20 47.64 -16.52 -38.32
N LEU A 21 48.13 -16.12 -39.50
CA LEU A 21 47.86 -16.82 -40.76
C LEU A 21 49.18 -17.38 -41.29
N THR A 22 49.58 -18.53 -40.76
CA THR A 22 50.52 -19.43 -41.43
C THR A 22 49.73 -20.50 -42.18
N VAL A 23 50.15 -20.70 -43.42
CA VAL A 23 49.66 -21.71 -44.37
C VAL A 23 49.91 -23.11 -43.79
N VAL A 24 48.87 -23.93 -43.67
CA VAL A 24 48.97 -25.38 -43.41
C VAL A 24 48.25 -26.12 -44.52
N GLY A 25 48.90 -27.18 -45.03
CA GLY A 25 48.51 -28.02 -46.15
C GLY A 25 47.27 -28.91 -45.92
N PRO A 26 47.12 -30.00 -46.68
CA PRO A 26 45.83 -30.60 -46.99
C PRO A 26 45.16 -31.25 -45.78
N ALA A 27 43.91 -30.84 -45.55
CA ALA A 27 42.78 -31.50 -44.90
C ALA A 27 43.09 -32.71 -43.97
N ALA A 28 43.63 -32.43 -42.78
CA ALA A 28 43.20 -33.17 -41.60
C ALA A 28 41.84 -32.57 -41.19
N ALA A 29 40.75 -33.35 -41.27
CA ALA A 29 39.43 -32.91 -40.81
C ALA A 29 39.54 -32.42 -39.36
N LEU A 30 39.50 -31.10 -39.15
CA LEU A 30 39.49 -30.52 -37.80
C LEU A 30 38.27 -31.07 -37.08
N ALA A 31 38.52 -31.89 -36.06
CA ALA A 31 37.46 -32.52 -35.29
C ALA A 31 36.52 -31.43 -34.76
N GLU A 32 35.22 -31.58 -35.04
CA GLU A 32 34.17 -30.66 -34.60
C GLU A 32 34.29 -30.43 -33.09
N THR A 33 34.44 -29.17 -32.68
CA THR A 33 34.57 -28.82 -31.26
C THR A 33 33.29 -29.19 -30.50
N ALA A 34 33.40 -29.44 -29.20
CA ALA A 34 32.24 -29.75 -28.36
C ALA A 34 31.14 -28.68 -28.46
N ALA A 35 31.51 -27.40 -28.49
CA ALA A 35 30.57 -26.29 -28.67
C ALA A 35 29.88 -26.29 -30.05
N GLN A 36 30.61 -26.62 -31.12
CA GLN A 36 30.03 -26.76 -32.46
C GLN A 36 29.02 -27.92 -32.50
N LYS A 37 29.33 -29.07 -31.89
CA LYS A 37 28.41 -30.21 -31.78
C LYS A 37 27.12 -29.84 -31.03
N VAL A 38 27.23 -29.13 -29.91
CA VAL A 38 26.08 -28.66 -29.11
C VAL A 38 25.20 -27.70 -29.93
N ASN A 39 25.81 -26.71 -30.60
CA ASN A 39 25.09 -25.76 -31.44
C ASN A 39 24.43 -26.42 -32.65
N ARG A 40 25.12 -27.39 -33.26
CA ARG A 40 24.58 -28.19 -34.36
C ARG A 40 23.38 -29.02 -33.90
N ALA A 41 23.46 -29.67 -32.74
CA ALA A 41 22.32 -30.39 -32.16
C ALA A 41 21.13 -29.45 -31.95
N ARG A 42 21.35 -28.27 -31.34
CA ARG A 42 20.31 -27.25 -31.15
C ARG A 42 19.68 -26.79 -32.47
N SER A 43 20.49 -26.55 -33.51
CA SER A 43 19.99 -26.15 -34.83
C SER A 43 19.23 -27.26 -35.55
N LEU A 44 19.60 -28.53 -35.36
CA LEU A 44 18.89 -29.66 -35.96
C LEU A 44 17.56 -29.92 -35.24
N LEU A 45 17.54 -29.79 -33.91
CA LEU A 45 16.32 -29.96 -33.12
C LEU A 45 15.32 -28.80 -33.31
N SER A 46 15.76 -27.63 -33.78
CA SER A 46 14.85 -26.50 -34.05
C SER A 46 14.07 -26.63 -35.36
N LYS A 47 14.38 -27.60 -36.21
CA LYS A 47 13.70 -27.85 -37.50
C LYS A 47 13.05 -29.23 -37.49
N ALA A 48 11.76 -29.29 -37.83
CA ALA A 48 10.97 -30.52 -37.72
C ALA A 48 11.50 -31.67 -38.61
N ASP A 49 12.00 -31.34 -39.81
CA ASP A 49 12.54 -32.30 -40.78
C ASP A 49 13.91 -32.88 -40.38
N THR A 50 14.63 -32.24 -39.45
CA THR A 50 15.93 -32.70 -38.96
C THR A 50 15.94 -33.15 -37.51
N GLU A 51 14.77 -33.23 -36.87
CA GLU A 51 14.66 -33.52 -35.44
C GLU A 51 15.26 -34.88 -35.06
N ALA A 52 14.94 -35.94 -35.82
CA ALA A 52 15.49 -37.28 -35.58
C ALA A 52 17.03 -37.29 -35.63
N LYS A 53 17.62 -36.51 -36.56
CA LYS A 53 19.08 -36.33 -36.66
C LYS A 53 19.63 -35.52 -35.48
N GLY A 54 18.87 -34.53 -35.01
CA GLY A 54 19.17 -33.77 -33.81
C GLY A 54 19.21 -34.66 -32.56
N LEU A 55 18.20 -35.52 -32.37
CA LEU A 55 18.09 -36.43 -31.23
C LEU A 55 19.18 -37.51 -31.25
N ASP A 56 19.51 -38.06 -32.42
CA ASP A 56 20.64 -38.97 -32.57
C ASP A 56 21.97 -38.28 -32.19
N LEU A 57 22.18 -37.03 -32.65
CA LEU A 57 23.34 -36.25 -32.27
C LEU A 57 23.38 -35.96 -30.76
N VAL A 58 22.23 -35.69 -30.12
CA VAL A 58 22.15 -35.56 -28.67
C VAL A 58 22.58 -36.84 -27.96
N ARG A 59 22.05 -38.00 -28.36
CA ARG A 59 22.44 -39.29 -27.75
C ARG A 59 23.95 -39.50 -27.85
N LYS A 60 24.54 -39.18 -29.01
CA LYS A 60 25.99 -39.22 -29.20
C LYS A 60 26.74 -38.25 -28.27
N ILE A 61 26.23 -37.02 -28.08
CA ILE A 61 26.84 -36.05 -27.15
C ILE A 61 26.75 -36.53 -25.69
N LEU A 62 25.63 -37.12 -25.27
CA LEU A 62 25.46 -37.64 -23.90
C LEU A 62 26.39 -38.83 -23.64
N GLY A 63 26.59 -39.69 -24.64
CA GLY A 63 27.53 -40.82 -24.64
C GLY A 63 29.01 -40.48 -24.79
N ASP A 64 29.35 -39.28 -25.25
CA ASP A 64 30.74 -38.91 -25.48
C ASP A 64 31.47 -38.63 -24.15
N PRO A 65 32.50 -39.42 -23.77
CA PRO A 65 33.25 -39.19 -22.53
C PRO A 65 34.08 -37.90 -22.57
N LYS A 66 34.30 -37.31 -23.76
CA LYS A 66 35.01 -36.03 -23.91
C LYS A 66 34.13 -34.82 -23.64
N MET A 67 32.82 -34.99 -23.52
CA MET A 67 31.88 -33.91 -23.23
C MET A 67 31.83 -33.65 -21.72
N THR A 68 31.87 -32.38 -21.34
CA THR A 68 31.73 -31.99 -19.93
C THR A 68 30.29 -32.18 -19.45
N VAL A 69 30.10 -32.37 -18.15
CA VAL A 69 28.76 -32.45 -17.53
C VAL A 69 27.89 -31.25 -17.91
N ALA A 70 28.45 -30.04 -17.92
CA ALA A 70 27.73 -28.82 -18.32
C ALA A 70 27.28 -28.84 -19.79
N GLN A 71 28.10 -29.38 -20.71
CA GLN A 71 27.73 -29.53 -22.11
C GLN A 71 26.61 -30.56 -22.29
N LYS A 72 26.69 -31.68 -21.57
CA LYS A 72 25.65 -32.71 -21.57
C LYS A 72 24.33 -32.16 -21.01
N GLN A 73 24.37 -31.42 -19.90
CA GLN A 73 23.22 -30.71 -19.31
C GLN A 73 22.58 -29.76 -20.31
N MET A 74 23.37 -28.89 -20.94
CA MET A 74 22.87 -27.90 -21.88
C MET A 74 22.11 -28.52 -23.07
N VAL A 75 22.62 -29.63 -23.61
CA VAL A 75 21.95 -30.35 -24.70
C VAL A 75 20.68 -31.04 -24.22
N PHE A 76 20.71 -31.64 -23.03
CA PHE A 76 19.52 -32.26 -22.44
C PHE A 76 18.41 -31.23 -22.16
N ASP A 77 18.75 -30.06 -21.59
CA ASP A 77 17.80 -28.96 -21.35
C ASP A 77 17.22 -28.41 -22.65
N THR A 78 18.02 -28.38 -23.71
CA THR A 78 17.56 -27.99 -25.06
C THR A 78 16.50 -28.97 -25.56
N VAL A 79 16.71 -30.26 -25.37
CA VAL A 79 15.77 -31.32 -25.78
C VAL A 79 14.49 -31.22 -24.95
N LEU A 80 14.59 -31.10 -23.62
CA LEU A 80 13.46 -30.86 -22.72
C LEU A 80 12.62 -29.67 -23.19
N SER A 81 13.26 -28.52 -23.43
CA SER A 81 12.59 -27.30 -23.88
C SER A 81 11.84 -27.47 -25.21
N LEU A 82 12.45 -28.18 -26.17
CA LEU A 82 11.87 -28.39 -27.50
C LEU A 82 10.68 -29.34 -27.47
N TYR A 83 10.80 -30.49 -26.78
CA TYR A 83 9.67 -31.40 -26.60
C TYR A 83 8.50 -30.74 -25.86
N ARG A 84 8.78 -29.94 -24.81
CA ARG A 84 7.75 -29.19 -24.09
C ARG A 84 7.01 -28.19 -24.97
N ARG A 85 7.76 -27.40 -25.74
CA ARG A 85 7.17 -26.44 -26.69
C ARG A 85 6.31 -27.14 -27.75
N ALA A 86 6.67 -28.35 -28.14
CA ALA A 86 5.91 -29.14 -29.11
C ALA A 86 4.73 -29.90 -28.47
N GLY A 87 4.54 -29.84 -27.14
CA GLY A 87 3.52 -30.62 -26.43
C GLY A 87 3.78 -32.14 -26.43
N ARG A 88 5.00 -32.56 -26.79
CA ARG A 88 5.42 -33.93 -27.05
C ARG A 88 5.95 -34.62 -25.78
N ASN A 89 5.14 -34.57 -24.73
CA ASN A 89 5.56 -34.97 -23.37
C ASN A 89 5.81 -36.48 -23.24
N LYS A 90 5.08 -37.32 -23.99
CA LYS A 90 5.29 -38.78 -23.96
C LYS A 90 6.65 -39.18 -24.53
N GLU A 91 7.03 -38.61 -25.67
CA GLU A 91 8.33 -38.90 -26.28
C GLU A 91 9.48 -38.36 -25.43
N LEU A 92 9.23 -37.28 -24.69
CA LEU A 92 10.18 -36.77 -23.71
C LEU A 92 10.38 -37.71 -22.52
N ILE A 93 9.30 -38.31 -22.01
CA ILE A 93 9.36 -39.36 -20.97
C ILE A 93 10.21 -40.54 -21.47
N ASP A 94 9.90 -41.06 -22.66
CA ASP A 94 10.63 -42.18 -23.27
C ASP A 94 12.12 -41.83 -23.45
N PHE A 95 12.41 -40.62 -23.93
CA PHE A 95 13.78 -40.13 -24.08
C PHE A 95 14.51 -40.01 -22.74
N ALA A 96 13.90 -39.42 -21.72
CA ALA A 96 14.50 -39.27 -20.40
C ALA A 96 14.76 -40.64 -19.74
N GLN A 97 13.83 -41.61 -19.89
CA GLN A 97 14.02 -42.98 -19.41
C GLN A 97 15.20 -43.67 -20.11
N GLN A 98 15.30 -43.56 -21.44
CA GLN A 98 16.42 -44.09 -22.22
C GLN A 98 17.76 -43.51 -21.76
N VAL A 99 17.83 -42.18 -21.58
CA VAL A 99 19.04 -41.50 -21.10
C VAL A 99 19.40 -41.97 -19.69
N ARG A 100 18.41 -42.07 -18.78
CA ARG A 100 18.62 -42.56 -17.41
C ARG A 100 19.18 -43.98 -17.38
N GLN A 101 18.68 -44.88 -18.23
CA GLN A 101 19.13 -46.26 -18.34
C GLN A 101 20.53 -46.37 -18.97
N ALA A 102 20.75 -45.70 -20.11
CA ALA A 102 22.01 -45.74 -20.85
C ALA A 102 23.19 -45.13 -20.06
N HIS A 103 22.91 -44.20 -19.14
CA HIS A 103 23.90 -43.50 -18.35
C HIS A 103 23.78 -43.80 -16.85
N ALA A 104 23.39 -45.02 -16.49
CA ALA A 104 23.33 -45.42 -15.09
C ALA A 104 24.67 -45.14 -14.36
N GLY A 105 25.82 -45.38 -14.98
CA GLY A 105 27.13 -45.11 -14.36
C GLY A 105 27.46 -43.63 -14.07
N ASP A 106 26.74 -42.68 -14.67
CA ASP A 106 27.02 -41.23 -14.59
C ASP A 106 25.97 -40.53 -13.72
N ALA A 107 26.33 -40.20 -12.47
CA ALA A 107 25.43 -39.61 -11.49
C ALA A 107 24.84 -38.27 -11.94
N ALA A 108 25.58 -37.47 -12.72
CA ALA A 108 25.12 -36.16 -13.17
C ALA A 108 24.07 -36.29 -14.28
N ILE A 109 24.33 -37.15 -15.29
CA ILE A 109 23.35 -37.42 -16.35
C ILE A 109 22.11 -38.09 -15.78
N ARG A 110 22.29 -39.04 -14.83
CA ARG A 110 21.17 -39.69 -14.16
C ARG A 110 20.29 -38.68 -13.42
N ARG A 111 20.90 -37.76 -12.65
CA ARG A 111 20.18 -36.66 -11.98
C ARG A 111 19.33 -35.86 -12.95
N MET A 112 19.96 -35.39 -14.03
CA MET A 112 19.30 -34.61 -15.08
C MET A 112 18.11 -35.34 -15.68
N ALA A 113 18.31 -36.61 -16.05
CA ALA A 113 17.29 -37.43 -16.66
C ALA A 113 16.11 -37.67 -15.71
N THR A 114 16.38 -37.94 -14.43
CA THR A 114 15.33 -38.09 -13.40
C THR A 114 14.52 -36.81 -13.21
N LEU A 115 15.17 -35.66 -13.04
CA LEU A 115 14.45 -34.39 -12.85
C LEU A 115 13.62 -34.02 -14.08
N GLY A 116 14.19 -34.21 -15.28
CA GLY A 116 13.46 -34.01 -16.53
C GLY A 116 12.27 -34.97 -16.69
N LEU A 117 12.42 -36.23 -16.27
CA LEU A 117 11.37 -37.24 -16.26
C LEU A 117 10.23 -36.87 -15.31
N ALA A 118 10.55 -36.49 -14.06
CA ALA A 118 9.56 -36.08 -13.07
C ALA A 118 8.76 -34.85 -13.52
N GLU A 119 9.45 -33.83 -14.07
CA GLU A 119 8.77 -32.65 -14.61
C GLU A 119 7.87 -32.99 -15.81
N SER A 120 8.29 -33.94 -16.65
CA SER A 120 7.48 -34.40 -17.79
C SER A 120 6.21 -35.14 -17.33
N TYR A 121 6.32 -35.98 -16.30
CA TYR A 121 5.15 -36.59 -15.65
C TYR A 121 4.21 -35.53 -15.06
N ALA A 122 4.75 -34.52 -14.38
CA ALA A 122 3.95 -33.44 -13.82
C ALA A 122 3.19 -32.64 -14.90
N LEU A 123 3.83 -32.35 -16.04
CA LEU A 123 3.19 -31.69 -17.19
C LEU A 123 2.06 -32.52 -17.81
N MET A 124 2.15 -33.85 -17.74
CA MET A 124 1.09 -34.77 -18.15
C MET A 124 0.02 -35.01 -17.06
N GLN A 125 0.05 -34.24 -15.97
CA GLN A 125 -0.80 -34.42 -14.79
C GLN A 125 -0.64 -35.79 -14.10
N GLN A 126 0.44 -36.51 -14.40
CA GLN A 126 0.84 -37.78 -13.79
C GLN A 126 1.65 -37.51 -12.51
N ARG A 127 1.01 -36.84 -11.54
CA ARG A 127 1.70 -36.33 -10.34
C ARG A 127 2.26 -37.46 -9.46
N ASP A 128 1.55 -38.57 -9.34
CA ASP A 128 2.00 -39.72 -8.54
C ASP A 128 3.29 -40.32 -9.10
N GLN A 129 3.40 -40.45 -10.43
CA GLN A 129 4.62 -40.91 -11.09
C GLN A 129 5.77 -39.90 -10.94
N ALA A 130 5.48 -38.59 -11.00
CA ALA A 130 6.49 -37.56 -10.77
C ALA A 130 7.07 -37.65 -9.35
N ILE A 131 6.19 -37.78 -8.34
CA ILE A 131 6.54 -37.95 -6.94
C ILE A 131 7.37 -39.22 -6.73
N GLU A 132 6.88 -40.36 -7.21
CA GLU A 132 7.57 -41.65 -7.08
C GLU A 132 8.97 -41.59 -7.71
N THR A 133 9.09 -40.99 -8.89
CA THR A 133 10.37 -40.81 -9.59
C THR A 133 11.37 -39.99 -8.76
N LEU A 134 10.92 -38.94 -8.09
CA LEU A 134 11.75 -38.07 -7.25
C LEU A 134 12.14 -38.76 -5.94
N GLU A 135 11.21 -39.46 -5.29
CA GLU A 135 11.47 -40.19 -4.04
C GLU A 135 12.42 -41.36 -4.24
N GLN A 136 12.24 -42.14 -5.32
CA GLN A 136 13.16 -43.21 -5.68
C GLN A 136 14.58 -42.68 -5.87
N TYR A 137 14.71 -41.58 -6.62
CA TYR A 137 16.02 -40.95 -6.84
C TYR A 137 16.64 -40.43 -5.55
N ALA A 138 15.85 -39.82 -4.65
CA ALA A 138 16.35 -39.34 -3.37
C ALA A 138 16.79 -40.49 -2.43
N ALA A 139 16.23 -41.69 -2.58
CA ALA A 139 16.56 -42.86 -1.78
C ALA A 139 17.81 -43.64 -2.29
N GLU A 140 18.32 -43.33 -3.48
CA GLU A 140 19.51 -43.98 -4.03
C GLU A 140 20.77 -43.60 -3.22
N SER A 141 21.47 -44.58 -2.65
CA SER A 141 22.66 -44.35 -1.80
C SER A 141 23.82 -43.65 -2.53
N ALA A 142 23.87 -43.74 -3.86
CA ALA A 142 24.88 -43.09 -4.70
C ALA A 142 24.59 -41.60 -4.95
N VAL A 143 23.41 -41.10 -4.58
CA VAL A 143 23.02 -39.71 -4.85
C VAL A 143 23.60 -38.79 -3.77
N PRO A 144 24.33 -37.71 -4.16
CA PRO A 144 24.81 -36.73 -3.21
C PRO A 144 23.67 -36.11 -2.41
N LYS A 145 23.86 -35.90 -1.09
CA LYS A 145 22.81 -35.40 -0.18
C LYS A 145 22.08 -34.16 -0.70
N GLY A 146 22.81 -33.16 -1.24
CA GLY A 146 22.20 -31.96 -1.81
C GLY A 146 21.31 -32.23 -3.04
N ALA A 147 21.65 -33.22 -3.87
CA ALA A 147 20.81 -33.62 -5.00
C ALA A 147 19.55 -34.37 -4.55
N ALA A 148 19.67 -35.23 -3.54
CA ALA A 148 18.52 -35.89 -2.90
C ALA A 148 17.59 -34.85 -2.23
N ALA A 149 18.17 -33.85 -1.56
CA ALA A 149 17.43 -32.75 -0.94
C ALA A 149 16.59 -31.96 -1.96
N GLU A 150 17.18 -31.57 -3.10
CA GLU A 150 16.46 -30.88 -4.18
C GLU A 150 15.32 -31.72 -4.76
N ALA A 151 15.54 -33.03 -4.95
CA ALA A 151 14.51 -33.93 -5.45
C ALA A 151 13.32 -34.04 -4.47
N LEU A 152 13.59 -34.11 -3.16
CA LEU A 152 12.56 -34.12 -2.13
C LEU A 152 11.80 -32.79 -2.05
N LEU A 153 12.48 -31.65 -2.24
CA LEU A 153 11.79 -30.35 -2.31
C LEU A 153 10.83 -30.28 -3.50
N GLN A 154 11.23 -30.78 -4.68
CA GLN A 154 10.33 -30.89 -5.83
C GLN A 154 9.17 -31.86 -5.59
N ALA A 155 9.44 -33.00 -4.93
CA ALA A 155 8.38 -33.93 -4.55
C ALA A 155 7.37 -33.27 -3.61
N ALA A 156 7.85 -32.46 -2.65
CA ALA A 156 6.99 -31.67 -1.77
C ALA A 156 6.10 -30.69 -2.55
N GLU A 157 6.63 -30.01 -3.58
CA GLU A 157 5.82 -29.13 -4.43
C GLU A 157 4.68 -29.88 -5.14
N HIS A 158 4.96 -31.11 -5.61
CA HIS A 158 3.93 -31.97 -6.21
C HIS A 158 2.93 -32.49 -5.19
N TYR A 159 3.37 -32.88 -3.99
CA TYR A 159 2.47 -33.24 -2.89
C TYR A 159 1.54 -32.08 -2.50
N ASN A 160 2.08 -30.86 -2.40
CA ASN A 160 1.29 -29.65 -2.14
C ASN A 160 0.26 -29.39 -3.25
N ALA A 161 0.66 -29.52 -4.52
CA ALA A 161 -0.25 -29.39 -5.65
C ALA A 161 -1.38 -30.45 -5.64
N ALA A 162 -1.09 -31.64 -5.13
CA ALA A 162 -2.07 -32.71 -4.89
C ALA A 162 -2.85 -32.55 -3.57
N ARG A 163 -2.62 -31.47 -2.81
CA ARG A 163 -3.20 -31.20 -1.47
C ARG A 163 -2.88 -32.28 -0.42
N ASN A 164 -1.78 -33.02 -0.60
CA ASN A 164 -1.27 -33.96 0.39
C ASN A 164 -0.25 -33.25 1.31
N TYR A 165 -0.76 -32.45 2.24
CA TYR A 165 0.06 -31.56 3.05
C TYR A 165 1.00 -32.30 4.01
N ASP A 166 0.60 -33.47 4.54
CA ASP A 166 1.43 -34.25 5.47
C ASP A 166 2.68 -34.80 4.78
N LYS A 167 2.52 -35.40 3.59
CA LYS A 167 3.66 -35.86 2.79
C LYS A 167 4.52 -34.71 2.28
N SER A 168 3.89 -33.60 1.91
CA SER A 168 4.63 -32.39 1.53
C SER A 168 5.49 -31.87 2.69
N LEU A 169 4.94 -31.83 3.90
CA LEU A 169 5.65 -31.41 5.10
C LEU A 169 6.83 -32.34 5.41
N ALA A 170 6.60 -33.65 5.39
CA ALA A 170 7.65 -34.66 5.62
C ALA A 170 8.79 -34.54 4.58
N ALA A 171 8.45 -34.38 3.30
CA ALA A 171 9.43 -34.21 2.23
C ALA A 171 10.24 -32.91 2.38
N CYS A 172 9.61 -31.78 2.71
CA CYS A 172 10.33 -30.53 3.00
C CYS A 172 11.27 -30.67 4.21
N ALA A 173 10.79 -31.27 5.31
CA ALA A 173 11.60 -31.47 6.51
C ALA A 173 12.84 -32.32 6.21
N LYS A 174 12.67 -33.42 5.46
CA LYS A 174 13.77 -34.29 5.06
C LYS A 174 14.74 -33.61 4.10
N ALA A 175 14.23 -32.79 3.17
CA ALA A 175 15.08 -32.00 2.28
C ALA A 175 15.98 -31.03 3.07
N VAL A 176 15.41 -30.31 4.04
CA VAL A 176 16.19 -29.41 4.91
C VAL A 176 17.24 -30.17 5.73
N GLU A 177 16.90 -31.34 6.28
CA GLU A 177 17.84 -32.20 7.03
C GLU A 177 19.03 -32.67 6.18
N LEU A 178 18.80 -32.94 4.89
CA LEU A 178 19.85 -33.34 3.95
C LEU A 178 20.78 -32.19 3.50
N GLY A 179 20.49 -30.96 3.91
CA GLY A 179 21.35 -29.79 3.68
C GLY A 179 21.06 -29.06 2.36
N LEU A 180 19.83 -28.57 2.18
CA LEU A 180 19.51 -27.65 1.08
C LEU A 180 20.36 -26.36 1.15
N PRO A 181 20.70 -25.76 -0.02
CA PRO A 181 21.17 -24.37 -0.07
C PRO A 181 20.20 -23.41 0.61
N ASP A 182 20.69 -22.29 1.15
CA ASP A 182 19.90 -21.40 2.02
C ASP A 182 18.65 -20.82 1.35
N ASP A 183 18.72 -20.44 0.08
CA ASP A 183 17.57 -19.97 -0.71
C ASP A 183 16.49 -21.05 -0.86
N ARG A 184 16.91 -22.30 -1.03
CA ARG A 184 16.04 -23.47 -1.19
C ARG A 184 15.48 -23.94 0.13
N ALA A 185 16.29 -23.91 1.19
CA ALA A 185 15.86 -24.17 2.55
C ALA A 185 14.82 -23.14 3.01
N ALA A 186 15.00 -21.85 2.70
CA ALA A 186 14.03 -20.80 2.99
C ALA A 186 12.69 -21.06 2.29
N LYS A 187 12.71 -21.49 1.02
CA LYS A 187 11.50 -21.91 0.28
C LYS A 187 10.81 -23.11 0.94
N ALA A 188 11.58 -24.15 1.29
CA ALA A 188 11.06 -25.34 1.96
C ALA A 188 10.40 -24.98 3.29
N MET A 189 11.06 -24.18 4.14
CA MET A 189 10.53 -23.72 5.42
C MET A 189 9.28 -22.84 5.26
N SER A 190 9.23 -21.98 4.24
CA SER A 190 8.03 -21.19 3.92
C SER A 190 6.82 -22.07 3.60
N MET A 191 7.03 -23.21 2.92
CA MET A 191 5.98 -24.22 2.73
C MET A 191 5.63 -24.94 4.04
N MET A 192 6.63 -25.40 4.79
CA MET A 192 6.43 -26.13 6.05
C MET A 192 5.58 -25.33 7.06
N GLN A 193 5.87 -24.04 7.26
CA GLN A 193 5.11 -23.22 8.22
C GLN A 193 3.64 -23.06 7.81
N GLU A 194 3.33 -23.00 6.51
CA GLU A 194 1.95 -22.93 6.01
C GLU A 194 1.21 -24.25 6.27
N PHE A 195 1.88 -25.39 6.11
CA PHE A 195 1.30 -26.70 6.40
C PHE A 195 1.02 -26.89 7.89
N HIS A 196 2.00 -26.60 8.75
CA HIS A 196 1.79 -26.62 10.20
C HIS A 196 0.65 -25.70 10.63
N TRP A 197 0.57 -24.48 10.07
CA TRP A 197 -0.51 -23.54 10.35
C TRP A 197 -1.90 -24.12 9.99
N ARG A 198 -2.03 -24.72 8.80
CA ARG A 198 -3.29 -25.34 8.36
C ARG A 198 -3.69 -26.56 9.19
N ALA A 199 -2.70 -27.33 9.62
CA ALA A 199 -2.89 -28.47 10.53
C ALA A 199 -3.22 -28.03 11.97
N LYS A 200 -3.19 -26.72 12.26
CA LYS A 200 -3.28 -26.15 13.62
C LYS A 200 -2.18 -26.67 14.56
N ASP A 201 -1.06 -27.12 14.00
CA ASP A 201 0.16 -27.44 14.73
C ASP A 201 0.97 -26.15 14.94
N TYR A 202 0.53 -25.34 15.90
CA TYR A 202 1.16 -24.05 16.18
C TYR A 202 2.58 -24.19 16.73
N THR A 203 2.91 -25.32 17.37
CA THR A 203 4.27 -25.61 17.86
C THR A 203 5.21 -25.81 16.69
N GLY A 204 4.89 -26.74 15.77
CA GLY A 204 5.71 -26.96 14.58
C GLY A 204 5.77 -25.72 13.68
N CYS A 205 4.68 -24.95 13.60
CA CYS A 205 4.66 -23.68 12.87
C CYS A 205 5.64 -22.66 13.49
N ALA A 206 5.62 -22.50 14.82
CA ALA A 206 6.51 -21.59 15.54
C ALA A 206 7.98 -21.99 15.36
N ASP A 207 8.31 -23.28 15.49
CA ASP A 207 9.66 -23.81 15.34
C ASP A 207 10.24 -23.57 13.93
N VAL A 208 9.41 -23.69 12.89
CA VAL A 208 9.83 -23.38 11.52
C VAL A 208 9.99 -21.87 11.33
N LEU A 209 9.06 -21.06 11.84
CA LEU A 209 9.07 -19.61 11.66
C LEU A 209 10.27 -18.95 12.35
N ILE A 210 10.63 -19.36 13.57
CA ILE A 210 11.79 -18.78 14.26
C ILE A 210 13.10 -19.06 13.51
N ARG A 211 13.21 -20.23 12.87
CA ARG A 211 14.33 -20.56 11.98
C ARG A 211 14.29 -19.71 10.71
N LEU A 212 13.12 -19.53 10.11
CA LEU A 212 12.95 -18.74 8.89
C LEU A 212 13.27 -17.24 9.08
N LEU A 213 13.13 -16.75 10.32
CA LEU A 213 13.46 -15.38 10.72
C LEU A 213 14.94 -15.16 11.01
N ASP A 214 15.78 -16.20 10.96
CA ASP A 214 17.22 -16.05 10.97
C ASP A 214 17.70 -15.34 9.69
N ASP A 215 18.61 -14.37 9.84
CA ASP A 215 19.12 -13.54 8.74
C ASP A 215 19.66 -14.39 7.57
N ARG A 216 20.20 -15.58 7.87
CA ARG A 216 20.67 -16.56 6.88
C ARG A 216 19.61 -16.91 5.84
N TYR A 217 18.37 -17.15 6.26
CA TYR A 217 17.28 -17.51 5.36
C TYR A 217 16.49 -16.29 4.90
N LEU A 218 16.37 -15.29 5.77
CA LEU A 218 15.56 -14.10 5.52
C LEU A 218 16.06 -13.27 4.33
N GLN A 219 17.38 -13.20 4.11
CA GLN A 219 17.97 -12.51 2.96
C GLN A 219 17.56 -13.09 1.59
N HIS A 220 17.07 -14.33 1.56
CA HIS A 220 16.61 -15.00 0.34
C HIS A 220 15.09 -14.85 0.11
N LEU A 221 14.38 -14.23 1.05
CA LEU A 221 12.95 -13.99 0.96
C LEU A 221 12.69 -12.52 0.57
N PRO A 222 11.63 -12.26 -0.20
CA PRO A 222 11.18 -10.87 -0.40
C PRO A 222 10.96 -10.15 0.93
N SER A 223 11.46 -8.91 1.03
CA SER A 223 11.50 -8.15 2.29
C SER A 223 10.13 -8.01 2.98
N GLN A 224 9.05 -7.96 2.20
CA GLN A 224 7.67 -7.91 2.71
C GLN A 224 7.26 -9.14 3.54
N TYR A 225 7.97 -10.27 3.42
CA TYR A 225 7.65 -11.47 4.19
C TYR A 225 8.16 -11.45 5.62
N ARG A 226 9.19 -10.65 5.94
CA ARG A 226 9.75 -10.56 7.30
C ARG A 226 8.64 -10.28 8.31
N PHE A 227 7.91 -9.18 8.12
CA PHE A 227 6.82 -8.79 9.00
C PHE A 227 5.74 -9.86 9.05
N SER A 228 5.36 -10.43 7.90
CA SER A 228 4.29 -11.44 7.82
C SER A 228 4.63 -12.73 8.59
N TYR A 229 5.88 -13.21 8.51
CA TYR A 229 6.34 -14.40 9.23
C TYR A 229 6.54 -14.13 10.72
N ALA A 230 7.11 -12.99 11.08
CA ALA A 230 7.26 -12.59 12.48
C ALA A 230 5.90 -12.36 13.16
N TYR A 231 4.93 -11.77 12.45
CA TYR A 231 3.55 -11.61 12.94
C TYR A 231 2.90 -12.98 13.17
N ARG A 232 3.05 -13.92 12.23
CA ARG A 232 2.54 -15.28 12.37
C ARG A 232 3.21 -16.04 13.53
N TYR A 233 4.52 -15.86 13.73
CA TYR A 233 5.27 -16.48 14.82
C TYR A 233 4.72 -16.04 16.18
N ALA A 234 4.60 -14.72 16.39
CA ALA A 234 3.97 -14.16 17.59
C ALA A 234 2.52 -14.66 17.75
N GLY A 235 1.77 -14.79 16.66
CA GLY A 235 0.44 -15.40 16.65
C GLY A 235 0.43 -16.85 17.15
N CYS A 236 1.35 -17.69 16.69
CA CYS A 236 1.52 -19.07 17.17
C CYS A 236 1.81 -19.10 18.67
N LEU A 237 2.73 -18.26 19.15
CA LEU A 237 3.06 -18.16 20.57
C LEU A 237 1.85 -17.75 21.43
N VAL A 238 1.02 -16.82 20.95
CA VAL A 238 -0.23 -16.43 21.62
C VAL A 238 -1.21 -17.59 21.70
N THR A 239 -1.40 -18.34 20.62
CA THR A 239 -2.31 -19.49 20.60
C THR A 239 -1.83 -20.61 21.51
N LEU A 240 -0.53 -20.75 21.69
CA LEU A 240 0.10 -21.67 22.66
C LEU A 240 0.15 -21.11 24.09
N GLU A 241 -0.47 -19.95 24.35
CA GLU A 241 -0.45 -19.24 25.63
C GLU A 241 0.96 -18.88 26.15
N LYS A 242 1.97 -18.89 25.26
CA LYS A 242 3.35 -18.46 25.53
C LYS A 242 3.49 -16.94 25.47
N PHE A 243 2.63 -16.23 26.20
CA PHE A 243 2.52 -14.77 26.12
C PHE A 243 3.84 -14.05 26.37
N LYS A 244 4.64 -14.48 27.36
CA LYS A 244 5.89 -13.79 27.70
C LYS A 244 6.94 -13.91 26.60
N GLU A 245 7.00 -15.05 25.92
CA GLU A 245 7.89 -15.27 24.78
C GLU A 245 7.47 -14.39 23.60
N ALA A 246 6.16 -14.30 23.33
CA ALA A 246 5.61 -13.45 22.28
C ALA A 246 5.91 -11.96 22.53
N GLU A 247 5.82 -11.51 23.79
CA GLU A 247 6.18 -10.15 24.18
C GLU A 247 7.65 -9.84 23.96
N THR A 248 8.54 -10.70 24.48
CA THR A 248 9.99 -10.52 24.34
C THR A 248 10.37 -10.44 22.86
N PHE A 249 9.74 -11.28 22.03
CA PHE A 249 9.91 -11.24 20.58
C PHE A 249 9.44 -9.91 19.99
N CYS A 250 8.21 -9.46 20.26
CA CYS A 250 7.68 -8.20 19.74
C CYS A 250 8.50 -6.99 20.20
N GLU A 251 8.92 -6.93 21.47
CA GLU A 251 9.79 -5.86 21.99
C GLU A 251 11.18 -5.86 21.33
N SER A 252 11.67 -7.02 20.88
CA SER A 252 12.92 -7.07 20.12
C SER A 252 12.75 -6.51 18.71
N GLU A 253 11.62 -6.79 18.05
CA GLU A 253 11.32 -6.25 16.71
C GLU A 253 10.99 -4.75 16.76
N ILE A 254 10.27 -4.27 17.78
CA ILE A 254 10.05 -2.82 18.01
C ILE A 254 11.38 -2.06 18.09
N ARG A 255 12.37 -2.61 18.80
CA ARG A 255 13.69 -1.98 18.96
C ARG A 255 14.53 -2.00 17.69
N ARG A 256 14.35 -3.00 16.83
CA ARG A 256 15.07 -3.12 15.55
C ARG A 256 14.41 -2.30 14.44
N GLU A 257 13.11 -2.06 14.54
CA GLU A 257 12.34 -1.40 13.50
C GLU A 257 12.64 0.11 13.47
N THR A 258 13.01 0.59 12.28
CA THR A 258 13.34 2.00 12.03
C THR A 258 12.19 2.76 11.39
N GLU A 259 11.27 2.06 10.72
CA GLU A 259 10.09 2.65 10.10
C GLU A 259 8.93 2.71 11.09
N ASP A 260 8.48 3.92 11.42
CA ASP A 260 7.38 4.14 12.38
C ASP A 260 6.12 3.36 12.01
N ALA A 261 5.73 3.31 10.72
CA ALA A 261 4.54 2.60 10.27
C ALA A 261 4.58 1.09 10.59
N LEU A 262 5.75 0.46 10.49
CA LEU A 262 5.94 -0.94 10.89
C LEU A 262 6.08 -1.08 12.40
N ARG A 263 6.76 -0.14 13.07
CA ARG A 263 6.90 -0.12 14.54
C ARG A 263 5.53 -0.05 15.22
N GLN A 264 4.61 0.74 14.69
CA GLN A 264 3.22 0.81 15.16
C GLN A 264 2.50 -0.54 15.09
N ARG A 265 2.68 -1.29 14.00
CA ARG A 265 2.07 -2.63 13.87
C ARG A 265 2.60 -3.60 14.92
N TRP A 266 3.89 -3.52 15.26
CA TRP A 266 4.47 -4.31 16.34
C TRP A 266 3.92 -3.91 17.70
N MET A 267 3.77 -2.62 17.97
CA MET A 267 3.17 -2.12 19.22
C MET A 267 1.71 -2.55 19.37
N LEU A 268 0.92 -2.50 18.29
CA LEU A 268 -0.44 -3.03 18.28
C LEU A 268 -0.47 -4.52 18.64
N LEU A 269 0.40 -5.33 18.02
CA LEU A 269 0.48 -6.76 18.31
C LEU A 269 0.90 -7.02 19.77
N LEU A 270 1.88 -6.29 20.29
CA LEU A 270 2.31 -6.39 21.68
C LEU A 270 1.18 -6.06 22.65
N GLY A 271 0.43 -4.99 22.41
CA GLY A 271 -0.74 -4.64 23.21
C GLY A 271 -1.84 -5.71 23.12
N ASP A 272 -2.09 -6.28 21.93
CA ASP A 272 -3.06 -7.36 21.72
C ASP A 272 -2.67 -8.62 22.52
N ILE A 273 -1.38 -8.95 22.55
CA ILE A 273 -0.80 -10.05 23.37
C ILE A 273 -1.05 -9.80 24.85
N GLN A 274 -0.76 -8.59 25.33
CA GLN A 274 -0.95 -8.20 26.75
C GLN A 274 -2.43 -8.24 27.15
N ALA A 275 -3.31 -7.72 26.30
CA ALA A 275 -4.76 -7.73 26.53
C ALA A 275 -5.32 -9.16 26.57
N LYS A 276 -4.88 -10.05 25.67
CA LYS A 276 -5.26 -11.48 25.69
C LYS A 276 -4.78 -12.18 26.96
N ALA A 277 -3.60 -11.81 27.46
CA ALA A 277 -3.08 -12.26 28.75
C ALA A 277 -3.77 -11.60 29.97
N LYS A 278 -4.86 -10.82 29.75
CA LYS A 278 -5.61 -10.06 30.77
C LYS A 278 -4.77 -9.06 31.57
N ARG A 279 -3.63 -8.63 31.00
CA ARG A 279 -2.73 -7.61 31.53
C ARG A 279 -3.09 -6.26 30.93
N TYR A 280 -4.26 -5.77 31.33
CA TYR A 280 -4.90 -4.62 30.69
C TYR A 280 -4.11 -3.32 30.88
N ASP A 281 -3.50 -3.09 32.04
CA ASP A 281 -2.71 -1.87 32.27
C ASP A 281 -1.43 -1.85 31.42
N GLU A 282 -0.77 -3.00 31.23
CA GLU A 282 0.35 -3.13 30.29
C GLU A 282 -0.09 -2.84 28.85
N ALA A 283 -1.23 -3.43 28.43
CA ALA A 283 -1.77 -3.24 27.09
C ALA A 283 -2.06 -1.75 26.80
N LEU A 284 -2.74 -1.07 27.74
CA LEU A 284 -3.02 0.35 27.65
C LEU A 284 -1.74 1.18 27.55
N ARG A 285 -0.74 0.92 28.40
CA ARG A 285 0.56 1.60 28.30
C ARG A 285 1.22 1.37 26.95
N THR A 286 1.15 0.17 26.39
CA THR A 286 1.73 -0.14 25.07
C THR A 286 1.02 0.61 23.95
N TYR A 287 -0.31 0.67 23.95
CA TYR A 287 -1.05 1.45 22.96
C TYR A 287 -0.77 2.95 23.08
N GLU A 288 -0.67 3.49 24.30
CA GLU A 288 -0.26 4.88 24.54
C GLU A 288 1.18 5.16 24.07
N ARG A 289 2.07 4.18 24.25
CA ARG A 289 3.47 4.26 23.79
C ARG A 289 3.56 4.46 22.28
N MET A 290 2.58 3.99 21.51
CA MET A 290 2.50 4.19 20.07
C MET A 290 2.29 5.66 19.69
N PHE A 291 1.41 6.38 20.39
CA PHE A 291 1.17 7.81 20.16
C PHE A 291 2.36 8.67 20.54
N THR A 292 3.20 8.19 21.47
CA THR A 292 4.34 8.96 21.98
C THR A 292 5.66 8.65 21.25
N GLN A 293 5.88 7.40 20.82
CA GLN A 293 7.11 6.99 20.14
C GLN A 293 7.00 6.97 18.61
N CYS A 294 5.79 7.01 18.06
CA CYS A 294 5.53 7.05 16.61
C CYS A 294 4.59 8.22 16.28
N ALA A 295 4.85 9.38 16.88
CA ALA A 295 4.03 10.59 16.79
C ALA A 295 4.02 11.24 15.39
N GLY A 296 4.98 10.90 14.52
CA GLY A 296 5.07 11.39 13.14
C GLY A 296 4.29 10.56 12.11
N ALA A 297 3.76 9.39 12.49
CA ALA A 297 3.04 8.49 11.58
C ALA A 297 1.61 8.27 12.07
N ALA A 298 0.58 8.56 11.27
CA ALA A 298 -0.82 8.45 11.71
C ALA A 298 -1.52 7.13 11.33
N ASP A 299 -0.84 6.23 10.62
CA ASP A 299 -1.45 5.06 9.94
C ASP A 299 -2.27 4.14 10.86
N ARG A 300 -1.87 3.99 12.12
CA ARG A 300 -2.47 3.04 13.08
C ARG A 300 -3.02 3.69 14.34
N TRP A 301 -3.11 5.01 14.40
CA TRP A 301 -3.65 5.74 15.56
C TRP A 301 -5.09 5.34 15.89
N SER A 302 -5.94 5.22 14.86
CA SER A 302 -7.34 4.82 15.04
C SER A 302 -7.45 3.40 15.61
N ASP A 303 -6.64 2.47 15.06
CA ASP A 303 -6.58 1.08 15.49
C ASP A 303 -6.16 0.92 16.96
N ALA A 304 -5.22 1.73 17.45
CA ALA A 304 -4.82 1.71 18.85
C ALA A 304 -5.87 2.36 19.75
N GLN A 305 -6.47 3.47 19.33
CA GLN A 305 -7.51 4.15 20.10
C GLN A 305 -8.73 3.24 20.31
N HIS A 306 -9.15 2.49 19.29
CA HIS A 306 -10.21 1.48 19.44
C HIS A 306 -9.84 0.40 20.46
N ARG A 307 -8.61 -0.13 20.40
CA ARG A 307 -8.15 -1.14 21.36
C ARG A 307 -8.07 -0.60 22.79
N ILE A 308 -7.74 0.68 22.97
CA ILE A 308 -7.81 1.35 24.28
C ILE A 308 -9.24 1.30 24.83
N VAL A 309 -10.25 1.66 24.02
CA VAL A 309 -11.66 1.56 24.41
C VAL A 309 -12.02 0.12 24.77
N GLU A 310 -11.71 -0.84 23.91
CA GLU A 310 -12.02 -2.26 24.16
C GLU A 310 -11.38 -2.79 25.44
N VAL A 311 -10.12 -2.44 25.72
CA VAL A 311 -9.41 -2.89 26.91
C VAL A 311 -9.99 -2.24 28.16
N LEU A 312 -10.31 -0.94 28.14
CA LEU A 312 -10.97 -0.25 29.26
C LEU A 312 -12.36 -0.86 29.55
N MET A 313 -13.14 -1.14 28.51
CA MET A 313 -14.43 -1.82 28.63
C MET A 313 -14.29 -3.22 29.25
N LYS A 314 -13.30 -4.01 28.81
CA LYS A 314 -13.02 -5.35 29.38
C LYS A 314 -12.51 -5.30 30.82
N LYS A 315 -11.80 -4.23 31.18
CA LYS A 315 -11.32 -3.97 32.55
C LYS A 315 -12.46 -3.51 33.48
N GLY A 316 -13.53 -2.95 32.93
CA GLY A 316 -14.65 -2.35 33.68
C GLY A 316 -14.46 -0.86 34.00
N ASP A 317 -13.42 -0.24 33.44
CA ASP A 317 -13.10 1.18 33.64
C ASP A 317 -13.92 2.04 32.66
N PHE A 318 -15.24 2.09 32.86
CA PHE A 318 -16.16 2.67 31.87
C PHE A 318 -16.03 4.18 31.67
N ALA A 319 -15.71 4.96 32.71
CA ALA A 319 -15.56 6.41 32.57
C ALA A 319 -14.38 6.77 31.63
N PRO A 320 -13.15 6.26 31.84
CA PRO A 320 -12.08 6.42 30.85
C PRO A 320 -12.42 5.84 29.47
N ALA A 321 -13.22 4.76 29.41
CA ALA A 321 -13.66 4.20 28.13
C ALA A 321 -14.54 5.18 27.35
N VAL A 322 -15.44 5.93 28.02
CA VAL A 322 -16.28 6.96 27.38
C VAL A 322 -15.38 8.04 26.77
N ASP A 323 -14.40 8.53 27.52
CA ASP A 323 -13.46 9.56 27.04
C ASP A 323 -12.66 9.05 25.83
N ALA A 324 -12.16 7.82 25.91
CA ALA A 324 -11.43 7.20 24.80
C ALA A 324 -12.31 6.97 23.57
N ALA A 325 -13.57 6.60 23.76
CA ALA A 325 -14.54 6.37 22.68
C ALA A 325 -14.97 7.69 22.02
N ARG A 326 -14.99 8.80 22.78
CA ARG A 326 -15.16 10.14 22.23
C ARG A 326 -14.03 10.50 21.27
N ILE A 327 -12.78 10.15 21.56
CA ILE A 327 -11.66 10.35 20.62
C ILE A 327 -11.84 9.50 19.36
N CYS A 328 -12.27 8.23 19.47
CA CYS A 328 -12.62 7.42 18.29
C CYS A 328 -13.71 8.09 17.45
N LEU A 329 -14.75 8.62 18.10
CA LEU A 329 -15.77 9.41 17.42
C LEU A 329 -15.10 10.58 16.72
N ASP A 330 -14.45 11.52 17.42
CA ASP A 330 -13.87 12.73 16.84
C ASP A 330 -12.91 12.48 15.67
N THR A 331 -12.19 11.36 15.68
CA THR A 331 -11.19 10.99 14.66
C THR A 331 -11.72 10.12 13.50
N SER A 332 -13.01 9.81 13.48
CA SER A 332 -13.63 8.98 12.44
C SER A 332 -13.56 9.61 11.04
N ASP A 333 -13.16 8.82 10.03
CA ASP A 333 -13.04 9.17 8.61
C ASP A 333 -14.35 8.98 7.81
N GLY A 334 -15.50 8.98 8.50
CA GLY A 334 -16.83 8.85 7.91
C GLY A 334 -17.30 7.42 7.60
N GLY A 335 -18.27 7.29 6.70
CA GLY A 335 -18.77 5.99 6.23
C GLY A 335 -19.16 5.00 7.34
N ASN A 336 -18.80 3.73 7.14
CA ASN A 336 -19.03 2.68 8.13
C ASN A 336 -18.24 2.87 9.44
N ALA A 337 -17.07 3.52 9.39
CA ALA A 337 -16.26 3.76 10.58
C ALA A 337 -16.98 4.71 11.54
N LEU A 338 -17.59 5.78 11.02
CA LEU A 338 -18.41 6.70 11.80
C LEU A 338 -19.58 6.00 12.50
N ILE A 339 -20.36 5.20 11.77
CA ILE A 339 -21.48 4.44 12.36
C ILE A 339 -20.97 3.45 13.42
N GLY A 340 -19.84 2.79 13.14
CA GLY A 340 -19.16 1.92 14.10
C GLY A 340 -18.81 2.66 15.39
N ASN A 341 -18.24 3.86 15.29
CA ASN A 341 -17.83 4.67 16.44
C ASN A 341 -18.98 5.31 17.21
N ILE A 342 -20.06 5.68 16.54
CA ILE A 342 -21.30 6.10 17.21
C ILE A 342 -21.86 4.93 18.03
N ARG A 343 -21.92 3.73 17.46
CA ARG A 343 -22.38 2.53 18.20
C ARG A 343 -21.44 2.16 19.35
N LEU A 344 -20.14 2.26 19.13
CA LEU A 344 -19.13 2.02 20.17
C LEU A 344 -19.36 2.96 21.35
N LEU A 345 -19.46 4.27 21.11
CA LEU A 345 -19.67 5.24 22.18
C LEU A 345 -21.04 5.07 22.86
N ALA A 346 -22.11 4.79 22.12
CA ALA A 346 -23.42 4.51 22.70
C ALA A 346 -23.39 3.28 23.61
N GLU A 347 -22.73 2.19 23.19
CA GLU A 347 -22.55 1.00 24.02
C GLU A 347 -21.70 1.31 25.26
N THR A 348 -20.64 2.11 25.11
CA THR A 348 -19.80 2.54 26.23
C THR A 348 -20.59 3.39 27.24
N LEU A 349 -21.41 4.33 26.79
CA LEU A 349 -22.31 5.12 27.66
C LEU A 349 -23.30 4.22 28.41
N LYS A 350 -23.91 3.27 27.71
CA LYS A 350 -24.83 2.29 28.32
C LYS A 350 -24.17 1.48 29.43
N ASN A 351 -22.94 1.02 29.20
CA ASN A 351 -22.19 0.27 30.22
C ASN A 351 -21.75 1.17 31.39
N ALA A 352 -21.36 2.42 31.12
CA ALA A 352 -21.02 3.39 32.15
C ALA A 352 -22.21 3.75 33.06
N ASP A 353 -23.41 3.90 32.50
CA ASP A 353 -24.60 4.34 33.24
C ASP A 353 -25.43 3.19 33.80
N GLY A 354 -25.17 1.95 33.37
CA GLY A 354 -25.99 0.78 33.70
C GLY A 354 -27.42 0.83 33.14
N ASN A 355 -27.72 1.77 32.24
CA ASN A 355 -29.03 1.94 31.60
C ASN A 355 -28.88 2.52 30.18
N VAL A 356 -29.96 2.54 29.39
CA VAL A 356 -29.92 2.93 27.97
C VAL A 356 -30.25 4.41 27.71
N THR A 357 -30.60 5.20 28.73
CA THR A 357 -31.17 6.54 28.56
C THR A 357 -30.22 7.50 27.88
N ARG A 358 -28.99 7.67 28.40
CA ARG A 358 -27.99 8.57 27.80
C ARG A 358 -27.50 8.06 26.44
N ALA A 359 -27.41 6.74 26.27
CA ALA A 359 -27.03 6.11 25.01
C ALA A 359 -28.05 6.40 23.90
N ASN A 360 -29.35 6.25 24.17
CA ASN A 360 -30.42 6.56 23.21
C ASN A 360 -30.52 8.08 22.94
N ALA A 361 -30.34 8.92 23.98
CA ALA A 361 -30.24 10.37 23.78
C ALA A 361 -29.07 10.74 22.86
N PHE A 362 -27.92 10.09 22.99
CA PHE A 362 -26.76 10.29 22.13
C PHE A 362 -27.05 9.86 20.68
N LEU A 363 -27.69 8.71 20.47
CA LEU A 363 -28.08 8.25 19.14
C LEU A 363 -29.06 9.23 18.47
N ALA A 364 -30.04 9.74 19.22
CA ALA A 364 -30.98 10.76 18.73
C ALA A 364 -30.24 12.06 18.37
N PHE A 365 -29.32 12.53 19.23
CA PHE A 365 -28.52 13.72 18.98
C PHE A 365 -27.65 13.59 17.72
N GLN A 366 -27.01 12.43 17.49
CA GLN A 366 -26.23 12.19 16.27
C GLN A 366 -27.10 12.16 15.02
N LYS A 367 -28.34 11.67 15.12
CA LYS A 367 -29.26 11.52 13.99
C LYS A 367 -29.94 12.83 13.58
N TYR A 368 -30.37 13.62 14.57
CA TYR A 368 -31.20 14.80 14.34
C TYR A 368 -30.46 16.12 14.59
N GLY A 369 -29.30 16.08 15.26
CA GLY A 369 -28.61 17.28 15.71
C GLY A 369 -29.31 17.96 16.89
N PRO A 370 -28.85 19.17 17.27
CA PRO A 370 -29.39 19.90 18.41
C PRO A 370 -30.82 20.41 18.21
N ALA A 371 -31.24 20.62 16.95
CA ALA A 371 -32.57 21.12 16.60
C ALA A 371 -33.67 20.04 16.62
N GLY A 372 -33.36 18.82 17.06
CA GLY A 372 -34.35 17.76 17.19
C GLY A 372 -34.92 17.22 15.87
N PRO A 373 -35.85 16.25 15.97
CA PRO A 373 -36.51 15.63 14.82
C PRO A 373 -37.21 16.58 13.83
N ASP A 374 -37.70 17.74 14.28
CA ASP A 374 -38.38 18.71 13.41
C ASP A 374 -37.42 19.63 12.63
N GLY A 375 -36.14 19.66 13.03
CA GLY A 375 -35.06 20.41 12.40
C GLY A 375 -35.12 21.93 12.63
N LYS A 376 -35.91 22.41 13.60
CA LYS A 376 -36.10 23.83 13.89
C LYS A 376 -35.58 24.18 15.28
N ALA A 377 -34.50 24.95 15.35
CA ALA A 377 -33.98 25.40 16.64
C ALA A 377 -35.01 26.24 17.42
N GLY A 378 -35.05 26.05 18.73
CA GLY A 378 -35.91 26.77 19.68
C GLY A 378 -37.29 26.12 19.91
N THR A 379 -37.49 24.88 19.47
CA THR A 379 -38.72 24.11 19.68
C THR A 379 -38.60 23.18 20.90
N ALA A 380 -39.69 22.50 21.25
CA ALA A 380 -39.74 21.64 22.43
C ALA A 380 -38.98 20.30 22.25
N ASP A 381 -38.63 19.93 21.01
CA ASP A 381 -37.89 18.71 20.68
C ASP A 381 -36.38 18.92 20.48
N ASP A 382 -35.88 20.14 20.73
CA ASP A 382 -34.45 20.43 20.80
C ASP A 382 -33.73 19.45 21.75
N LEU A 383 -32.62 18.90 21.28
CA LEU A 383 -31.83 17.89 21.99
C LEU A 383 -30.61 18.52 22.65
N THR A 384 -30.42 18.24 23.93
CA THR A 384 -29.18 18.58 24.65
C THR A 384 -28.06 17.61 24.27
N ASP A 385 -26.84 18.11 24.06
CA ASP A 385 -25.66 17.26 23.82
C ASP A 385 -25.39 16.33 25.04
N PRO A 386 -25.55 15.01 24.89
CA PRO A 386 -25.35 14.06 25.98
C PRO A 386 -23.88 13.91 26.42
N LEU A 387 -22.93 14.47 25.66
CA LEU A 387 -21.50 14.49 25.95
C LEU A 387 -21.03 15.84 26.53
N ALA A 388 -21.92 16.83 26.70
CA ALA A 388 -21.54 18.15 27.21
C ALA A 388 -20.92 18.09 28.61
N SER A 389 -21.34 17.13 29.44
CA SER A 389 -20.79 16.91 30.79
C SER A 389 -19.59 15.97 30.83
N VAL A 390 -19.22 15.34 29.72
CA VAL A 390 -18.07 14.45 29.63
C VAL A 390 -16.85 15.31 29.28
N PRO A 391 -15.88 15.52 30.20
CA PRO A 391 -14.69 16.29 29.88
C PRO A 391 -13.89 15.59 28.77
N ARG A 392 -13.19 16.37 27.93
CA ARG A 392 -12.20 15.77 27.03
C ARG A 392 -10.99 15.32 27.84
N ALA A 393 -10.51 14.11 27.58
CA ALA A 393 -9.35 13.57 28.30
C ALA A 393 -8.12 14.47 28.13
N THR A 394 -7.44 14.76 29.23
CA THR A 394 -6.13 15.42 29.19
C THR A 394 -5.05 14.37 28.97
N LEU A 395 -4.32 14.49 27.85
CA LEU A 395 -3.32 13.50 27.43
C LEU A 395 -1.94 14.18 27.33
N PRO A 396 -1.36 14.64 28.44
CA PRO A 396 -0.17 15.50 28.43
C PRO A 396 1.05 14.84 27.78
N GLN A 397 1.19 13.51 27.91
CA GLN A 397 2.27 12.78 27.24
C GLN A 397 2.08 12.73 25.72
N ARG A 398 0.85 12.51 25.23
CA ARG A 398 0.55 12.59 23.80
C ARG A 398 0.78 14.00 23.28
N GLU A 399 0.27 15.01 24.00
CA GLU A 399 0.40 16.41 23.61
C GLU A 399 1.86 16.83 23.49
N LYS A 400 2.72 16.42 24.43
CA LYS A 400 4.16 16.67 24.36
C LYS A 400 4.81 16.01 23.12
N ALA A 401 4.48 14.75 22.84
CA ALA A 401 5.04 14.04 21.69
C ALA A 401 4.54 14.61 20.36
N PHE A 402 3.26 14.93 20.27
CA PHE A 402 2.66 15.56 19.09
C PHE A 402 3.16 16.98 18.88
N ALA A 403 3.45 17.76 19.93
CA ALA A 403 4.07 19.06 19.75
C ALA A 403 5.40 18.97 18.98
N VAL A 404 6.23 17.95 19.26
CA VAL A 404 7.46 17.68 18.50
C VAL A 404 7.13 17.29 17.06
N ALA A 405 6.26 16.30 16.86
CA ALA A 405 5.90 15.84 15.51
C ALA A 405 5.29 16.96 14.64
N ARG A 406 4.45 17.82 15.22
CA ARG A 406 3.86 18.98 14.54
C ARG A 406 4.90 20.01 14.11
N ALA A 407 5.95 20.20 14.89
CA ALA A 407 7.07 21.09 14.56
C ALA A 407 7.93 20.52 13.42
N GLU A 408 8.04 19.19 13.31
CA GLU A 408 8.87 18.49 12.31
C GLU A 408 8.13 18.15 11.01
N ALA A 409 6.81 18.29 10.96
CA ALA A 409 5.94 17.79 9.87
C ALA A 409 6.20 18.41 8.48
N GLY A 410 6.89 19.55 8.38
CA GLY A 410 7.05 20.33 7.15
C GLY A 410 5.89 21.30 6.88
N ASP A 411 5.79 21.86 5.68
CA ASP A 411 4.83 22.95 5.37
C ASP A 411 3.96 22.67 4.12
N ASP A 412 3.57 21.41 3.92
CA ASP A 412 2.63 21.01 2.87
C ASP A 412 1.25 20.62 3.43
N ALA A 413 0.34 20.22 2.55
CA ALA A 413 -1.01 19.80 2.92
C ALA A 413 -1.01 18.57 3.85
N MET A 414 -0.06 17.65 3.68
CA MET A 414 0.07 16.47 4.53
C MET A 414 0.58 16.81 5.91
N ALA A 415 1.50 17.78 6.01
CA ALA A 415 1.96 18.31 7.27
C ALA A 415 0.81 18.94 8.07
N SER A 416 0.02 19.81 7.45
CA SER A 416 -1.15 20.43 8.09
C SER A 416 -2.21 19.39 8.47
N ARG A 417 -2.43 18.38 7.62
CA ARG A 417 -3.29 17.23 7.95
C ARG A 417 -2.77 16.46 9.17
N LEU A 418 -1.48 16.15 9.25
CA LEU A 418 -0.88 15.47 10.41
C LEU A 418 -1.08 16.30 11.69
N ARG A 419 -0.86 17.62 11.61
CA ARG A 419 -1.10 18.53 12.74
C ARG A 419 -2.57 18.47 13.17
N ALA A 420 -3.50 18.57 12.23
CA ALA A 420 -4.92 18.49 12.52
C ALA A 420 -5.32 17.18 13.19
N GLN A 421 -4.82 16.04 12.67
CA GLN A 421 -5.04 14.73 13.26
C GLN A 421 -4.52 14.67 14.70
N SER A 422 -3.30 15.13 14.94
CA SER A 422 -2.70 15.12 16.27
C SER A 422 -3.54 15.89 17.30
N TYR A 423 -4.14 17.03 16.91
CA TYR A 423 -5.02 17.82 17.77
C TYR A 423 -6.34 17.11 18.07
N LEU A 424 -6.93 16.38 17.12
CA LEU A 424 -8.10 15.54 17.40
C LEU A 424 -7.80 14.46 18.45
N TYR A 425 -6.63 13.82 18.37
CA TYR A 425 -6.20 12.79 19.33
C TYR A 425 -5.83 13.35 20.71
N THR A 426 -5.79 14.67 20.88
CA THR A 426 -5.62 15.35 22.18
C THR A 426 -6.80 16.24 22.57
N GLY A 427 -7.92 16.16 21.84
CA GLY A 427 -9.17 16.80 22.20
C GLY A 427 -9.34 18.26 21.73
N HIS A 428 -8.49 18.76 20.85
CA HIS A 428 -8.50 20.15 20.36
C HIS A 428 -9.21 20.25 18.99
N SER A 429 -10.53 20.04 18.97
CA SER A 429 -11.30 19.94 17.71
C SER A 429 -11.37 21.23 16.91
N ALA A 430 -11.37 22.40 17.56
CA ALA A 430 -11.45 23.68 16.88
C ALA A 430 -10.14 24.01 16.14
N GLU A 431 -9.01 23.78 16.80
CA GLU A 431 -7.66 23.90 16.25
C GLU A 431 -7.46 22.90 15.12
N ALA A 432 -7.94 21.67 15.29
CA ALA A 432 -7.91 20.67 14.23
C ALA A 432 -8.69 21.10 12.98
N LEU A 433 -9.89 21.69 13.14
CA LEU A 433 -10.67 22.20 12.01
C LEU A 433 -9.91 23.28 11.25
N GLN A 434 -9.31 24.25 11.95
CA GLN A 434 -8.51 25.30 11.31
C GLN A 434 -7.33 24.72 10.51
N LEU A 435 -6.68 23.67 11.03
CA LEU A 435 -5.56 23.01 10.35
C LEU A 435 -5.99 22.11 9.19
N TYR A 436 -7.19 21.52 9.24
CA TYR A 436 -7.76 20.85 8.07
C TYR A 436 -8.17 21.83 6.97
N VAL A 437 -8.65 23.02 7.34
CA VAL A 437 -8.88 24.12 6.40
C VAL A 437 -7.57 24.51 5.74
N ASP A 438 -6.50 24.76 6.50
CA ASP A 438 -5.17 25.04 5.95
C ASP A 438 -4.62 23.89 5.08
N ALA A 439 -4.76 22.63 5.53
CA ALA A 439 -4.42 21.45 4.74
C ALA A 439 -5.18 21.42 3.42
N PHE A 440 -6.49 21.69 3.45
CA PHE A 440 -7.28 21.75 2.25
C PHE A 440 -6.79 22.89 1.38
N GLN A 441 -6.58 24.11 1.85
CA GLN A 441 -6.06 25.23 1.06
C GLN A 441 -4.76 24.86 0.32
N ARG A 442 -3.80 24.24 1.01
CA ARG A 442 -2.50 23.79 0.47
C ARG A 442 -2.58 22.60 -0.48
N SER A 443 -3.63 21.79 -0.40
CA SER A 443 -3.70 20.53 -1.11
C SER A 443 -3.76 20.66 -2.63
N ASP A 444 -3.16 19.69 -3.31
CA ASP A 444 -3.25 19.57 -4.76
C ASP A 444 -4.52 18.81 -5.21
N LEU A 445 -4.76 18.76 -6.52
CA LEU A 445 -5.95 18.10 -7.09
C LEU A 445 -6.11 16.63 -6.69
N TYR A 446 -5.01 15.92 -6.46
CA TYR A 446 -5.04 14.50 -6.10
C TYR A 446 -5.46 14.31 -4.65
N GLU A 447 -5.31 15.34 -3.83
CA GLU A 447 -5.57 15.32 -2.41
C GLU A 447 -6.90 15.97 -2.02
N TRP A 448 -7.47 16.84 -2.85
CA TRP A 448 -8.72 17.57 -2.58
C TRP A 448 -9.84 16.66 -2.10
N ASP A 449 -10.08 15.53 -2.78
CA ASP A 449 -11.12 14.56 -2.42
C ASP A 449 -10.91 14.03 -0.99
N ARG A 450 -9.68 13.58 -0.68
CA ARG A 450 -9.37 13.03 0.64
C ARG A 450 -9.44 14.10 1.73
N ILE A 451 -8.73 15.22 1.57
CA ILE A 451 -8.63 16.23 2.63
C ILE A 451 -9.94 16.98 2.80
N GLY A 452 -10.66 17.30 1.72
CA GLY A 452 -11.97 17.94 1.79
C GLY A 452 -12.98 17.06 2.54
N ASN A 453 -12.97 15.75 2.29
CA ASN A 453 -13.80 14.81 3.04
C ASN A 453 -13.41 14.71 4.52
N GLU A 454 -12.12 14.61 4.85
CA GLU A 454 -11.67 14.59 6.25
C GLU A 454 -11.98 15.91 6.96
N MET A 455 -11.80 17.05 6.31
CA MET A 455 -12.16 18.37 6.85
C MET A 455 -13.63 18.41 7.26
N ILE A 456 -14.55 17.91 6.43
CA ILE A 456 -15.99 17.96 6.72
C ILE A 456 -16.41 16.80 7.64
N GLN A 457 -16.15 15.55 7.26
CA GLN A 457 -16.64 14.37 7.98
C GLN A 457 -15.92 14.15 9.30
N THR A 458 -14.65 14.56 9.41
CA THR A 458 -13.88 14.42 10.64
C THR A 458 -13.88 15.72 11.42
N ALA A 459 -13.34 16.81 10.85
CA ALA A 459 -13.03 18.01 11.63
C ALA A 459 -14.25 18.87 11.97
N VAL A 460 -15.11 19.21 10.98
CA VAL A 460 -16.36 19.96 11.22
C VAL A 460 -17.24 19.19 12.20
N ARG A 461 -17.42 17.88 11.98
CA ARG A 461 -18.17 17.00 12.88
C ARG A 461 -17.61 17.02 14.31
N ALA A 462 -16.30 16.89 14.48
CA ALA A 462 -15.67 16.90 15.80
C ALA A 462 -15.81 18.26 16.49
N ALA A 463 -15.79 19.37 15.73
CA ALA A 463 -15.97 20.72 16.24
C ALA A 463 -17.43 20.99 16.67
N GLN A 464 -18.42 20.54 15.89
CA GLN A 464 -19.84 20.74 16.22
C GLN A 464 -20.45 19.63 17.10
N GLY A 465 -19.80 18.47 17.23
CA GLY A 465 -20.22 17.33 18.06
C GLY A 465 -21.23 16.37 17.42
N HIS A 466 -21.71 16.62 16.20
CA HIS A 466 -22.70 15.78 15.52
C HIS A 466 -22.51 15.72 14.00
N ALA A 467 -23.08 14.70 13.35
CA ALA A 467 -23.05 14.55 11.89
C ALA A 467 -24.18 15.29 11.14
N HIS A 468 -25.21 15.76 11.85
CA HIS A 468 -26.31 16.50 11.24
C HIS A 468 -25.83 17.81 10.59
N GLY A 469 -26.38 18.15 9.43
CA GLY A 469 -26.09 19.43 8.75
C GLY A 469 -24.75 19.52 8.04
N LEU A 470 -24.01 18.41 7.87
CA LEU A 470 -22.73 18.43 7.13
C LEU A 470 -22.89 18.78 5.64
N ASP A 471 -24.07 18.56 5.05
CA ASP A 471 -24.33 18.83 3.63
C ASP A 471 -24.07 20.29 3.23
N ARG A 472 -24.41 21.26 4.11
CA ARG A 472 -24.15 22.68 3.82
C ARG A 472 -22.65 23.01 3.71
N PHE A 473 -21.80 22.27 4.42
CA PHE A 473 -20.34 22.44 4.32
C PHE A 473 -19.82 21.87 3.01
N TYR A 474 -20.38 20.76 2.55
CA TYR A 474 -20.08 20.22 1.22
C TYR A 474 -20.50 21.19 0.13
N ASP A 475 -21.71 21.73 0.21
CA ASP A 475 -22.24 22.69 -0.75
C ASP A 475 -21.31 23.92 -0.81
N PHE A 476 -20.92 24.46 0.34
CA PHE A 476 -20.02 25.61 0.39
C PHE A 476 -18.62 25.30 -0.16
N VAL A 477 -18.02 24.16 0.21
CA VAL A 477 -16.70 23.77 -0.30
C VAL A 477 -16.74 23.55 -1.82
N ASN A 478 -17.86 23.09 -2.38
CA ASN A 478 -17.98 22.86 -3.82
C ASN A 478 -18.23 24.15 -4.61
N ASP A 479 -19.20 24.91 -4.15
CA ASP A 479 -19.78 26.02 -4.89
C ASP A 479 -19.07 27.35 -4.56
N GLY A 480 -18.53 27.46 -3.35
CA GLY A 480 -18.03 28.71 -2.79
C GLY A 480 -19.16 29.65 -2.37
N PRO A 481 -18.81 30.90 -2.02
CA PRO A 481 -19.78 31.89 -1.55
C PRO A 481 -20.79 32.31 -2.63
N ASP A 482 -20.42 32.22 -3.91
CA ASP A 482 -21.24 32.66 -5.04
C ASP A 482 -22.22 31.58 -5.54
N GLY A 483 -22.43 30.54 -4.75
CA GLY A 483 -23.44 29.51 -5.03
C GLY A 483 -23.15 28.61 -6.24
N PRO A 484 -24.05 27.65 -6.51
CA PRO A 484 -23.96 26.75 -7.65
C PRO A 484 -23.83 27.45 -9.01
N ASP A 485 -24.42 28.64 -9.18
CA ASP A 485 -24.37 29.40 -10.43
C ASP A 485 -23.05 30.18 -10.63
N GLY A 486 -22.28 30.36 -9.54
CA GLY A 486 -20.96 30.99 -9.51
C GLY A 486 -20.98 32.51 -9.71
N LYS A 487 -22.12 33.17 -9.53
CA LYS A 487 -22.30 34.62 -9.68
C LYS A 487 -22.67 35.25 -8.35
N ALA A 488 -21.82 36.15 -7.88
CA ALA A 488 -22.07 36.94 -6.69
C ALA A 488 -23.36 37.78 -6.81
N GLY A 489 -24.07 37.92 -5.69
CA GLY A 489 -25.28 38.73 -5.56
C GLY A 489 -26.55 38.03 -6.04
N THR A 490 -26.52 36.71 -6.19
CA THR A 490 -27.67 35.92 -6.62
C THR A 490 -28.39 35.28 -5.43
N ALA A 491 -29.54 34.65 -5.69
CA ALA A 491 -30.35 34.05 -4.63
C ALA A 491 -29.75 32.75 -4.07
N ASP A 492 -28.78 32.15 -4.76
CA ASP A 492 -28.08 30.92 -4.36
C ASP A 492 -26.71 31.17 -3.73
N ASP A 493 -26.33 32.44 -3.49
CA ASP A 493 -25.17 32.81 -2.67
C ASP A 493 -25.23 32.11 -1.30
N GLN A 494 -24.11 31.51 -0.91
CA GLN A 494 -24.00 30.73 0.32
C GLN A 494 -23.29 31.52 1.40
N LYS A 495 -23.82 31.47 2.63
CA LYS A 495 -23.09 31.92 3.82
C LYS A 495 -22.04 30.89 4.17
N ASP A 496 -20.86 31.34 4.58
CA ASP A 496 -19.81 30.44 5.03
C ASP A 496 -20.22 29.71 6.32
N PRO A 497 -20.40 28.37 6.27
CA PRO A 497 -20.79 27.59 7.45
C PRO A 497 -19.63 27.37 8.42
N PHE A 498 -18.37 27.60 8.01
CA PHE A 498 -17.17 27.47 8.84
C PHE A 498 -16.98 28.66 9.80
N GLU A 499 -17.43 29.87 9.42
CA GLU A 499 -17.39 31.05 10.29
C GLU A 499 -18.15 30.81 11.61
N ALA A 500 -19.28 30.10 11.54
CA ALA A 500 -20.08 29.74 12.70
C ALA A 500 -19.35 28.80 13.68
N LEU A 501 -18.29 28.13 13.23
CA LEU A 501 -17.43 27.26 14.03
C LEU A 501 -16.14 27.96 14.48
N GLY A 502 -16.02 29.27 14.25
CA GLY A 502 -14.86 30.06 14.66
C GLY A 502 -13.63 29.86 13.79
N VAL A 503 -13.77 29.24 12.60
CA VAL A 503 -12.72 29.24 11.58
C VAL A 503 -12.52 30.68 11.16
N ARG A 504 -11.32 31.20 11.40
CA ARG A 504 -10.96 32.53 10.91
C ARG A 504 -10.73 32.37 9.41
N GLY A 505 -11.25 33.31 8.62
CA GLY A 505 -11.13 33.31 7.16
C GLY A 505 -9.68 33.19 6.69
N SER A 506 -9.46 33.16 5.37
CA SER A 506 -8.22 32.73 4.67
C SER A 506 -6.87 33.32 5.08
N GLY A 507 -6.79 34.17 6.11
CA GLY A 507 -5.55 34.44 6.82
C GLY A 507 -4.96 33.13 7.33
N LEU A 508 -3.83 32.75 6.74
CA LEU A 508 -2.99 31.67 7.23
C LEU A 508 -2.87 31.81 8.75
N PRO A 509 -3.16 30.78 9.55
CA PRO A 509 -2.76 30.83 10.94
C PRO A 509 -1.25 31.12 10.95
N GLU A 510 -0.76 31.94 11.89
CA GLU A 510 0.68 32.25 12.10
C GLU A 510 1.57 30.98 12.27
N THR A 511 0.97 29.80 12.16
CA THR A 511 1.50 28.47 12.38
C THR A 511 1.99 27.76 11.12
N ALA A 512 1.99 28.39 9.93
CA ALA A 512 2.85 27.90 8.85
C ALA A 512 4.28 28.15 9.31
N ALA A 513 5.02 27.09 9.64
CA ALA A 513 6.26 27.15 10.43
C ALA A 513 7.45 27.79 9.70
N LEU A 514 7.20 28.38 8.53
CA LEU A 514 8.19 29.06 7.73
C LEU A 514 8.63 30.33 8.43
N SER A 515 9.94 30.44 8.66
CA SER A 515 10.52 31.71 9.07
C SER A 515 10.31 32.75 7.97
N LYS A 516 10.42 34.04 8.33
CA LYS A 516 10.38 35.12 7.34
C LYS A 516 11.42 34.91 6.23
N ASP A 517 12.61 34.45 6.60
CA ASP A 517 13.70 34.17 5.67
C ASP A 517 13.36 33.00 4.74
N ASP A 518 12.71 31.94 5.24
CA ASP A 518 12.25 30.81 4.41
C ASP A 518 11.16 31.24 3.43
N VAL A 519 10.23 32.10 3.87
CA VAL A 519 9.19 32.68 2.99
C VAL A 519 9.84 33.48 1.85
N GLU A 520 10.82 34.33 2.16
CA GLU A 520 11.55 35.10 1.15
C GLU A 520 12.35 34.18 0.21
N ALA A 521 13.03 33.17 0.73
CA ALA A 521 13.78 32.20 -0.05
C ALA A 521 12.89 31.36 -0.98
N LEU A 522 11.72 30.93 -0.51
CA LEU A 522 10.75 30.18 -1.31
C LEU A 522 10.15 31.02 -2.43
N ARG A 523 9.87 32.31 -2.17
CA ARG A 523 9.40 33.24 -3.20
C ARG A 523 10.46 33.46 -4.28
N GLU A 524 11.71 33.63 -3.88
CA GLU A 524 12.83 33.78 -4.82
C GLU A 524 13.06 32.49 -5.63
N ALA A 525 13.05 31.33 -4.97
CA ALA A 525 13.17 30.04 -5.65
C ALA A 525 12.03 29.84 -6.65
N ARG A 526 10.78 30.14 -6.27
CA ARG A 526 9.64 30.11 -7.20
C ARG A 526 9.88 31.00 -8.41
N ARG A 527 10.30 32.25 -8.20
CA ARG A 527 10.59 33.19 -9.29
C ARG A 527 11.57 32.59 -10.29
N ILE A 528 12.69 32.04 -9.82
CA ILE A 528 13.71 31.39 -10.66
C ILE A 528 13.13 30.19 -11.42
N PHE A 529 12.36 29.33 -10.75
CA PHE A 529 11.73 28.18 -11.40
C PHE A 529 10.70 28.61 -12.46
N MET A 530 9.93 29.66 -12.20
CA MET A 530 8.98 30.20 -13.16
C MET A 530 9.69 30.80 -14.38
N GLU A 531 10.84 31.46 -14.20
CA GLU A 531 11.69 31.92 -15.30
C GLU A 531 12.21 30.75 -16.16
N SER A 532 12.71 29.69 -15.51
CA SER A 532 13.16 28.48 -16.21
C SER A 532 12.02 27.74 -16.93
N ALA A 533 10.82 27.69 -16.34
CA ALA A 533 9.64 27.10 -16.99
C ALA A 533 9.20 27.87 -18.25
N ARG A 534 9.42 29.19 -18.23
CA ARG A 534 9.10 30.14 -19.31
C ARG A 534 10.09 30.09 -20.47
N ASP A 535 11.34 29.75 -20.22
CA ASP A 535 12.36 29.70 -21.27
C ASP A 535 12.12 28.53 -22.23
N ILE A 536 11.70 28.85 -23.46
CA ILE A 536 11.45 27.87 -24.51
C ILE A 536 12.73 27.19 -25.02
N ASN A 537 13.90 27.77 -24.73
CA ASN A 537 15.19 27.19 -25.10
C ASN A 537 15.62 26.09 -24.12
N GLU A 538 15.00 26.02 -22.95
CA GLU A 538 15.30 24.98 -21.97
C GLU A 538 14.75 23.63 -22.38
N SER A 539 15.44 22.58 -21.94
CA SER A 539 14.96 21.21 -22.20
C SER A 539 13.58 21.00 -21.59
N ARG A 540 12.74 20.23 -22.28
CA ARG A 540 11.39 19.88 -21.81
C ARG A 540 11.38 19.33 -20.38
N ASP A 541 12.31 18.43 -20.07
CA ASP A 541 12.39 17.79 -18.75
C ASP A 541 12.74 18.82 -17.65
N LEU A 542 13.60 19.79 -17.95
CA LEU A 542 13.90 20.89 -17.04
C LEU A 542 12.68 21.79 -16.83
N ARG A 543 11.98 22.19 -17.91
CA ARG A 543 10.76 22.99 -17.81
C ARG A 543 9.68 22.32 -16.96
N ILE A 544 9.48 21.01 -17.15
CA ILE A 544 8.57 20.21 -16.31
C ILE A 544 9.04 20.20 -14.85
N GLY A 545 10.33 19.97 -14.62
CA GLY A 545 10.93 20.00 -13.28
C GLY A 545 10.70 21.34 -12.57
N SER A 546 10.95 22.45 -13.30
CA SER A 546 10.77 23.81 -12.82
C SER A 546 9.30 24.13 -12.51
N LEU A 547 8.35 23.74 -13.37
CA LEU A 547 6.91 23.88 -13.08
C LEU A 547 6.49 23.16 -11.79
N ARG A 548 7.02 21.95 -11.57
CA ARG A 548 6.75 21.16 -10.35
C ARG A 548 7.38 21.78 -9.11
N ALA A 549 8.59 22.33 -9.24
CA ALA A 549 9.29 23.00 -8.16
C ALA A 549 8.61 24.31 -7.76
N ALA A 550 8.23 25.14 -8.75
CA ALA A 550 7.42 26.34 -8.54
C ALA A 550 6.08 25.99 -7.86
N ARG A 551 5.40 24.93 -8.34
CA ARG A 551 4.16 24.44 -7.71
C ARG A 551 4.36 24.12 -6.23
N ARG A 552 5.42 23.39 -5.88
CA ARG A 552 5.73 23.04 -4.48
C ARG A 552 6.00 24.26 -3.61
N ALA A 553 6.72 25.26 -4.14
CA ALA A 553 6.97 26.51 -3.44
C ALA A 553 5.65 27.25 -3.16
N SER A 554 4.76 27.37 -4.15
CA SER A 554 3.44 27.98 -3.96
C SER A 554 2.53 27.18 -3.02
N VAL A 555 2.60 25.83 -3.00
CA VAL A 555 1.91 25.01 -1.97
C VAL A 555 2.40 25.39 -0.58
N ALA A 556 3.72 25.48 -0.39
CA ALA A 556 4.32 25.78 0.91
C ALA A 556 4.01 27.21 1.39
N LEU A 557 3.98 28.16 0.46
CA LEU A 557 3.62 29.56 0.74
C LEU A 557 2.11 29.79 0.84
N ASN A 558 1.30 28.90 0.28
CA ASN A 558 -0.15 29.05 0.09
C ASN A 558 -0.54 30.40 -0.58
N ASP A 559 0.26 30.89 -1.53
CA ASP A 559 0.14 32.22 -2.13
C ASP A 559 -0.18 32.16 -3.64
N TRP A 560 -1.12 31.29 -3.99
CA TRP A 560 -1.60 31.05 -5.36
C TRP A 560 -2.26 32.25 -6.06
N GLY A 561 -2.43 33.37 -5.35
CA GLY A 561 -3.13 34.57 -5.80
C GLY A 561 -2.31 35.56 -6.61
N ASP A 562 -1.08 35.23 -6.99
CA ASP A 562 -0.33 36.09 -7.91
C ASP A 562 -1.04 36.14 -9.28
N ALA A 563 -1.66 37.29 -9.55
CA ALA A 563 -2.46 37.50 -10.76
C ALA A 563 -1.63 37.34 -12.05
N GLN A 564 -0.34 37.70 -12.03
CA GLN A 564 0.54 37.56 -13.18
C GLN A 564 0.90 36.09 -13.43
N GLU A 565 1.24 35.34 -12.38
CA GLU A 565 1.53 33.92 -12.47
C GLU A 565 0.30 33.12 -12.92
N ARG A 566 -0.87 33.46 -12.37
CA ARG A 566 -2.16 32.92 -12.81
C ARG A 566 -2.38 33.19 -14.29
N GLN A 567 -2.34 34.45 -14.72
CA GLN A 567 -2.55 34.82 -16.12
C GLN A 567 -1.57 34.10 -17.04
N TRP A 568 -0.28 34.06 -16.68
CA TRP A 568 0.74 33.36 -17.46
C TRP A 568 0.46 31.85 -17.56
N THR A 569 0.11 31.21 -16.45
CA THR A 569 -0.16 29.76 -16.43
C THR A 569 -1.37 29.44 -17.29
N LEU A 570 -2.42 30.25 -17.22
CA LEU A 570 -3.62 30.09 -18.05
C LEU A 570 -3.34 30.27 -19.53
N GLN A 571 -2.61 31.33 -19.89
CA GLN A 571 -2.25 31.61 -21.28
C GLN A 571 -1.35 30.51 -21.85
N THR A 572 -0.31 30.11 -21.09
CA THR A 572 0.61 29.05 -21.52
C THR A 572 -0.09 27.71 -21.63
N PHE A 573 -1.04 27.41 -20.74
CA PHE A 573 -1.87 26.22 -20.83
C PHE A 573 -2.77 26.22 -22.07
N ALA A 574 -3.34 27.37 -22.43
CA ALA A 574 -4.16 27.51 -23.63
C ALA A 574 -3.35 27.39 -24.93
N ASP A 575 -2.12 27.91 -24.93
CA ASP A 575 -1.28 28.01 -26.13
C ASP A 575 -0.35 26.80 -26.34
N THR A 576 -0.12 25.96 -25.32
CA THR A 576 0.85 24.86 -25.42
C THR A 576 0.31 23.69 -26.25
N GLU A 577 1.09 23.30 -27.26
CA GLU A 577 0.86 22.05 -28.02
C GLU A 577 1.59 20.85 -27.40
N ASP A 578 2.44 21.05 -26.38
CA ASP A 578 3.21 19.98 -25.76
C ASP A 578 2.33 19.18 -24.78
N PRO A 579 1.96 17.92 -25.10
CA PRO A 579 1.11 17.11 -24.25
C PRO A 579 1.76 16.77 -22.90
N TYR A 580 3.09 16.82 -22.80
CA TYR A 580 3.82 16.55 -21.56
C TYR A 580 3.81 17.74 -20.60
N LEU A 581 3.82 18.97 -21.12
CA LEU A 581 3.68 20.19 -20.31
C LEU A 581 2.22 20.46 -19.91
N THR A 582 1.29 20.08 -20.77
CA THR A 582 -0.16 20.31 -20.58
C THR A 582 -0.65 19.79 -19.22
N GLY A 583 -0.15 18.63 -18.78
CA GLY A 583 -0.53 18.05 -17.49
C GLY A 583 -0.14 18.94 -16.32
N ASP A 584 1.15 19.31 -16.21
CA ASP A 584 1.65 20.12 -15.09
C ASP A 584 1.13 21.58 -15.14
N LEU A 585 0.98 22.17 -16.34
CA LEU A 585 0.36 23.49 -16.50
C LEU A 585 -1.11 23.50 -16.10
N GLY A 586 -1.87 22.46 -16.47
CA GLY A 586 -3.27 22.32 -16.08
C GLY A 586 -3.43 22.20 -14.55
N LEU A 587 -2.54 21.46 -13.88
CA LEU A 587 -2.52 21.41 -12.42
C LEU A 587 -2.26 22.79 -11.79
N ASN A 588 -1.25 23.51 -12.28
CA ASN A 588 -0.91 24.84 -11.75
C ASN A 588 -2.05 25.84 -12.00
N ALA A 589 -2.69 25.80 -13.18
CA ALA A 589 -3.84 26.63 -13.52
C ALA A 589 -5.01 26.46 -12.53
N LEU A 590 -5.28 25.21 -12.13
CA LEU A 590 -6.35 24.89 -11.21
C LEU A 590 -6.05 25.29 -9.77
N LEU A 591 -4.79 25.16 -9.33
CA LEU A 591 -4.36 25.67 -8.02
C LEU A 591 -4.42 27.19 -7.96
N ALA A 592 -3.99 27.87 -9.03
CA ALA A 592 -4.14 29.32 -9.16
C ALA A 592 -5.61 29.75 -9.20
N ALA A 593 -6.50 28.94 -9.80
CA ALA A 593 -7.94 29.21 -9.80
C ALA A 593 -8.60 29.01 -8.42
N LYS A 594 -8.06 28.10 -7.61
CA LYS A 594 -8.47 27.91 -6.21
C LYS A 594 -8.00 29.04 -5.31
N ASP A 595 -6.85 29.65 -5.62
CA ASP A 595 -6.38 30.88 -4.97
C ASP A 595 -6.31 30.77 -3.43
N GLY A 596 -5.78 29.64 -2.96
CA GLY A 596 -5.67 29.37 -1.51
C GLY A 596 -7.00 29.33 -0.76
N GLN A 597 -8.14 29.28 -1.44
CA GLN A 597 -9.45 29.18 -0.81
C GLN A 597 -9.72 27.75 -0.34
N TYR A 598 -10.47 27.60 0.75
CA TYR A 598 -10.96 26.28 1.20
C TYR A 598 -12.27 25.86 0.53
N HIS A 599 -12.56 26.43 -0.63
CA HIS A 599 -13.66 26.05 -1.50
C HIS A 599 -13.22 26.02 -2.98
N LEU A 600 -14.06 25.48 -3.84
CA LEU A 600 -13.79 25.23 -5.25
C LEU A 600 -14.54 26.18 -6.21
N GLY A 601 -15.29 27.16 -5.69
CA GLY A 601 -16.01 28.15 -6.52
C GLY A 601 -15.15 28.84 -7.59
N GLY A 602 -13.93 29.29 -7.24
CA GLY A 602 -12.99 29.87 -8.21
C GLY A 602 -12.55 28.89 -9.30
N VAL A 603 -12.37 27.62 -8.94
CA VAL A 603 -12.06 26.52 -9.88
C VAL A 603 -13.23 26.28 -10.83
N ARG A 604 -14.47 26.29 -10.33
CA ARG A 604 -15.68 26.14 -11.16
C ARG A 604 -15.84 27.26 -12.17
N ARG A 605 -15.64 28.51 -11.74
CA ARG A 605 -15.63 29.67 -12.65
C ARG A 605 -14.56 29.52 -13.72
N PHE A 606 -13.34 29.18 -13.32
CA PHE A 606 -12.24 28.94 -14.24
C PHE A 606 -12.61 27.89 -15.32
N TRP A 607 -13.29 26.81 -14.93
CA TRP A 607 -13.77 25.82 -15.89
C TRP A 607 -14.82 26.37 -16.86
N ALA A 608 -15.78 27.15 -16.36
CA ALA A 608 -16.80 27.76 -17.20
C ALA A 608 -16.18 28.72 -18.22
N GLU A 609 -15.13 29.45 -17.83
CA GLU A 609 -14.35 30.33 -18.71
C GLU A 609 -13.54 29.53 -19.73
N LEU A 610 -12.77 28.53 -19.28
CA LEU A 610 -11.96 27.69 -20.15
C LEU A 610 -12.81 26.95 -21.18
N ALA A 611 -13.98 26.45 -20.79
CA ALA A 611 -14.93 25.82 -21.71
C ALA A 611 -15.46 26.78 -22.80
N ARG A 612 -15.47 28.09 -22.56
CA ARG A 612 -15.81 29.10 -23.58
C ARG A 612 -14.64 29.40 -24.52
N LEU A 613 -13.40 29.27 -24.02
CA LEU A 613 -12.19 29.56 -24.79
C LEU A 613 -11.79 28.42 -25.75
N VAL A 614 -12.02 27.16 -25.37
CA VAL A 614 -11.72 26.01 -26.23
C VAL A 614 -12.72 25.97 -27.40
N ARG A 615 -12.25 26.29 -28.61
CA ARG A 615 -13.07 26.22 -29.83
C ARG A 615 -13.35 24.74 -30.17
N PRO A 616 -14.59 24.37 -30.56
CA PRO A 616 -14.94 22.98 -30.88
C PRO A 616 -14.10 22.32 -31.99
N GLU A 617 -13.43 23.14 -32.80
CA GLU A 617 -12.72 22.76 -34.02
C GLU A 617 -11.29 22.27 -33.74
N ASP A 618 -10.72 22.55 -32.57
CA ASP A 618 -9.38 22.08 -32.19
C ASP A 618 -9.45 20.71 -31.49
N ALA A 619 -9.31 19.64 -32.27
CA ALA A 619 -9.39 18.26 -31.79
C ALA A 619 -8.30 17.90 -30.77
N VAL A 620 -7.14 18.56 -30.81
CA VAL A 620 -6.00 18.28 -29.91
C VAL A 620 -6.25 18.94 -28.57
N GLN A 621 -6.60 20.23 -28.56
CA GLN A 621 -7.00 20.95 -27.35
C GLN A 621 -8.21 20.28 -26.70
N LYS A 622 -9.21 19.86 -27.48
CA LYS A 622 -10.37 19.12 -26.97
C LYS A 622 -10.00 17.82 -26.27
N LYS A 623 -9.05 17.03 -26.79
CA LYS A 623 -8.62 15.77 -26.17
C LYS A 623 -7.87 16.01 -24.86
N ASN A 624 -6.99 17.01 -24.82
CA ASN A 624 -6.27 17.40 -23.62
C ASN A 624 -7.23 17.96 -22.56
N PHE A 625 -8.16 18.80 -22.97
CA PHE A 625 -9.24 19.32 -22.15
C PHE A 625 -10.13 18.19 -21.63
N ASP A 626 -10.55 17.23 -22.44
CA ASP A 626 -11.32 16.08 -21.99
C ASP A 626 -10.52 15.18 -21.04
N GLY A 627 -9.19 15.10 -21.19
CA GLY A 627 -8.31 14.38 -20.29
C GLY A 627 -8.23 15.03 -18.91
N LEU A 628 -7.96 16.35 -18.88
CA LEU A 628 -7.92 17.15 -17.66
C LEU A 628 -9.31 17.24 -17.05
N ARG A 629 -10.34 17.59 -17.82
CA ARG A 629 -11.76 17.50 -17.40
C ARG A 629 -12.09 16.09 -16.95
N LYS A 630 -11.62 14.99 -17.53
CA LYS A 630 -11.88 13.64 -16.95
C LYS A 630 -11.11 13.40 -15.66
N HIS A 631 -9.94 13.99 -15.45
CA HIS A 631 -9.18 13.87 -14.19
C HIS A 631 -9.79 14.76 -13.11
N CYS A 632 -10.09 16.00 -13.46
CA CYS A 632 -10.76 16.99 -12.65
C CYS A 632 -12.22 16.71 -12.47
N THR A 633 -12.94 16.03 -13.36
CA THR A 633 -14.26 15.39 -13.21
C THR A 633 -14.10 13.92 -12.77
N ARG A 634 -12.90 13.44 -12.45
CA ARG A 634 -12.74 12.26 -11.58
C ARG A 634 -12.51 12.70 -10.15
N ALA A 635 -11.78 13.80 -9.94
CA ALA A 635 -11.76 14.55 -8.69
C ALA A 635 -13.17 15.12 -8.43
N THR A 636 -13.70 15.93 -9.34
CA THR A 636 -15.04 16.58 -9.37
C THR A 636 -16.19 15.78 -9.88
N GLY A 637 -16.02 14.63 -10.52
CA GLY A 637 -17.12 13.68 -10.74
C GLY A 637 -17.20 12.62 -9.64
N ARG A 638 -16.17 12.53 -8.79
CA ARG A 638 -16.36 12.21 -7.37
C ARG A 638 -16.90 13.41 -6.56
N PHE A 639 -17.15 14.57 -7.18
CA PHE A 639 -17.96 15.65 -6.61
C PHE A 639 -19.37 15.76 -7.28
N GLU A 640 -19.59 15.30 -8.53
CA GLU A 640 -20.87 15.35 -9.28
C GLU A 640 -21.66 14.02 -9.26
N ARG A 641 -20.99 12.85 -9.28
CA ARG A 641 -21.66 11.52 -9.11
C ARG A 641 -21.81 11.12 -7.65
N ILE A 642 -21.35 12.02 -6.80
CA ILE A 642 -21.33 11.92 -5.38
C ILE A 642 -22.19 13.11 -4.95
N GLN A 643 -23.41 12.81 -4.52
CA GLN A 643 -23.87 13.47 -3.30
C GLN A 643 -22.77 13.14 -2.26
N ILE A 644 -21.94 14.10 -1.83
CA ILE A 644 -20.68 13.80 -1.08
C ILE A 644 -20.89 13.29 0.32
N LEU A 645 -22.11 13.50 0.79
CA LEU A 645 -22.83 12.63 1.67
C LEU A 645 -24.21 12.42 1.02
N PRO A 646 -24.89 11.30 1.26
CA PRO A 646 -26.14 11.00 0.59
C PRO A 646 -27.16 12.05 1.01
N ARG A 647 -27.52 12.96 0.09
CA ARG A 647 -28.54 14.00 0.34
C ARG A 647 -29.92 13.41 0.62
N ASP A 648 -30.16 12.16 0.22
CA ASP A 648 -31.42 11.45 0.51
C ASP A 648 -31.22 9.92 0.51
N PRO A 649 -31.53 9.22 1.62
CA PRO A 649 -31.43 7.77 1.72
C PRO A 649 -32.37 6.93 0.82
N LYS A 650 -33.15 7.54 -0.08
CA LYS A 650 -34.07 6.85 -1.00
C LYS A 650 -33.59 6.76 -2.47
N SER A 651 -32.57 7.51 -2.90
CA SER A 651 -32.27 7.65 -4.34
C SER A 651 -31.24 6.68 -4.93
N SER A 652 -30.51 5.90 -4.12
CA SER A 652 -29.36 5.09 -4.58
C SER A 652 -29.54 3.57 -4.45
N ALA A 653 -30.66 3.02 -4.94
CA ALA A 653 -30.85 1.56 -5.08
C ALA A 653 -29.88 0.87 -6.07
N LYS A 654 -28.87 1.56 -6.60
CA LYS A 654 -27.77 0.95 -7.36
C LYS A 654 -26.55 0.76 -6.46
N LYS A 655 -26.31 -0.52 -6.13
CA LYS A 655 -25.15 -1.11 -5.44
C LYS A 655 -23.80 -0.43 -5.75
N ASN A 656 -23.47 0.67 -5.06
CA ASN A 656 -22.08 1.08 -4.90
C ASN A 656 -21.58 0.51 -3.57
N SER A 657 -20.45 -0.18 -3.62
CA SER A 657 -19.86 -0.95 -2.52
C SER A 657 -19.21 -0.09 -1.42
N ARG A 658 -19.45 1.22 -1.41
CA ARG A 658 -19.06 2.15 -0.34
C ARG A 658 -20.33 2.85 0.11
N GLY A 659 -21.07 2.19 1.01
CA GLY A 659 -22.30 2.72 1.56
C GLY A 659 -21.98 3.91 2.45
N ASP A 660 -22.59 5.05 2.14
CA ASP A 660 -22.63 6.18 3.04
C ASP A 660 -23.29 5.79 4.37
N PRO A 661 -22.98 6.50 5.48
CA PRO A 661 -23.52 6.17 6.78
C PRO A 661 -25.03 6.41 6.79
N ASP A 662 -25.82 5.33 6.66
CA ASP A 662 -27.27 5.42 6.83
C ASP A 662 -27.58 5.48 8.33
N PHE A 663 -27.68 6.70 8.87
CA PHE A 663 -28.03 6.94 10.28
C PHE A 663 -29.43 6.42 10.65
N ARG A 664 -30.30 6.09 9.68
CA ARG A 664 -31.56 5.41 9.96
C ARG A 664 -31.35 3.97 10.44
N THR A 665 -30.16 3.41 10.22
CA THR A 665 -29.74 2.12 10.77
C THR A 665 -29.29 2.21 12.24
N LEU A 666 -29.16 3.42 12.80
CA LEU A 666 -29.08 3.60 14.23
C LEU A 666 -30.46 3.32 14.81
N ARG A 667 -30.56 2.21 15.53
CA ARG A 667 -31.76 1.80 16.25
C ARG A 667 -31.51 2.04 17.72
N ASP A 668 -32.55 2.49 18.42
CA ASP A 668 -32.51 2.61 19.86
C ASP A 668 -32.25 1.25 20.49
N TYR A 669 -31.56 1.26 21.63
CA TYR A 669 -31.47 0.07 22.46
C TYR A 669 -32.85 -0.23 23.05
N PRO A 670 -33.32 -1.49 22.98
CA PRO A 670 -34.56 -1.87 23.64
C PRO A 670 -34.40 -1.67 25.14
N GLU A 671 -35.42 -1.15 25.80
CA GLU A 671 -35.43 -1.08 27.25
C GLU A 671 -35.25 -2.49 27.84
N PRO A 672 -34.43 -2.64 28.90
CA PRO A 672 -34.31 -3.92 29.57
C PRO A 672 -35.69 -4.34 30.07
N LYS A 673 -36.17 -5.50 29.60
CA LYS A 673 -37.40 -6.08 30.13
C LYS A 673 -37.22 -6.26 31.63
N THR A 674 -37.98 -5.54 32.43
CA THR A 674 -38.07 -5.74 33.88
C THR A 674 -38.42 -7.21 34.11
N LYS A 675 -37.50 -7.94 34.76
CA LYS A 675 -37.71 -9.33 35.14
C LYS A 675 -38.51 -9.44 36.42
#